data_AF-A0A8J3XS71-F1
#
_entry.id   AF-A0A8J3XS71-F1
#
_cell.length_a   1.000
_cell.length_b   1.000
_cell.length_c   1.000
_cell.angle_alpha   90.00
_cell.angle_beta   90.00
_cell.angle_gamma   90.00
#
_symmetry.space_group_name_H-M   'P 1'
#
loop_
_entity.id
_entity.type
_entity.pdbx_description
1 polymer ?
#
loop_
_entity_poly.entity_id
_entity_poly.type
_entity_poly.pdbx_seq_one_letter_code
_entity_poly.pdbx_strand_id
1 'polypeptide(L)'
;MGDPHPEHAQLQADRIYLGWQYALLHPDPGPPPKRPAREDIEEADAHAPVEAEWAQRERLQEDMLNRPVRIFRRFMAVVAVGIFALGVTQMLAWSFVLLGLVAAGGVAGICTYAIVQGNRAVGVRVNERLAREQRTQERREREIMTAQEEHAAEYRAWAEKKSTFDKQLNWYAVAVPDEIDRVDVAGGTLAGWSALITLIGATRLYSGGHLTVLDLSEGAIAKDLIELAKRGGDDPLVWVLPVDLPRLDLGATLKPEAFADVLAHVVSVSEETSRDIGFDNAILERVLEVLGENATISQVTAALRALAQVGDPRDDMKYGLLTATQLERIGTLFGRGVADRVVIERAWALESQLRKLETLGSEAVRLPPARLRVVSMDRQAGVFGNRVLGTYVATALTHILRQSPASERPWYHTIIVAGADKLRGDVLDRLMDACETSRTGLVLTYRSLTPTVRERLGRGHAAVAFMRLGNAEDARVASEHVGTEHRLELAQLTETFSSSVHPPSGFYTSTVGEGRTGPEEKGEGDLKEDITESTEWGRTAPQVAEGVLQRSREFLVEPHQLQQLPTTSVIVTHATAEGRQVRLADANPAILTFPKTTLGEFQELRRVALRSEEPEPLELDEDAPPPNLGPPPPRLDWRKRP
;
A
#
# COMPACT_ATOMS: atom_id res chain seq x y z
N MET A 1 17.87 3.35 23.64
CA MET A 1 16.41 3.25 23.49
C MET A 1 16.05 4.23 22.40
N GLY A 2 15.91 3.74 21.17
CA GLY A 2 15.82 4.59 19.98
C GLY A 2 14.47 5.31 19.92
N ASP A 3 14.51 6.57 19.54
CA ASP A 3 13.35 7.43 19.33
C ASP A 3 12.41 6.79 18.29
N PRO A 4 11.16 6.43 18.63
CA PRO A 4 10.24 5.74 17.72
C PRO A 4 9.52 6.73 16.80
N HIS A 5 10.25 7.69 16.22
CA HIS A 5 9.70 8.55 15.19
C HIS A 5 9.41 7.68 13.95
N PRO A 6 8.19 7.69 13.37
CA PRO A 6 7.78 6.79 12.28
C PRO A 6 8.60 6.93 10.99
N GLU A 7 9.41 7.98 10.89
CA GLU A 7 10.34 8.27 9.79
C GLU A 7 11.65 7.45 9.87
N HIS A 8 11.90 6.74 10.97
CA HIS A 8 13.13 5.95 11.20
C HIS A 8 12.93 4.43 11.20
N ALA A 9 11.76 3.93 10.78
CA ALA A 9 11.54 2.49 10.67
C ALA A 9 12.50 1.91 9.61
N GLN A 10 13.53 1.20 10.04
CA GLN A 10 14.46 0.46 9.19
C GLN A 10 13.92 -0.94 8.90
N LEU A 11 14.39 -1.54 7.79
CA LEU A 11 14.08 -2.94 7.49
C LEU A 11 14.59 -3.84 8.62
N GLN A 12 13.73 -4.71 9.09
CA GLN A 12 14.05 -5.67 10.15
C GLN A 12 14.41 -7.03 9.53
N ALA A 13 15.60 -7.52 9.87
CA ALA A 13 16.18 -8.72 9.27
C ALA A 13 15.52 -10.04 9.70
N ASP A 14 14.63 -10.02 10.67
CA ASP A 14 13.83 -11.13 11.16
C ASP A 14 12.38 -11.10 10.67
N ARG A 15 11.93 -9.99 10.07
CA ARG A 15 10.56 -9.84 9.56
C ARG A 15 10.43 -10.21 8.07
N ILE A 16 9.24 -10.67 7.71
CA ILE A 16 8.79 -10.85 6.32
C ILE A 16 7.64 -9.89 6.07
N TYR A 17 7.80 -9.05 5.06
CA TYR A 17 6.78 -8.11 4.58
C TYR A 17 5.98 -8.74 3.44
N LEU A 18 4.66 -8.74 3.54
CA LEU A 18 3.74 -9.27 2.53
C LEU A 18 3.04 -8.17 1.74
N GLY A 19 3.22 -6.90 2.11
CA GLY A 19 2.70 -5.75 1.38
C GLY A 19 2.50 -4.55 2.28
N TRP A 20 1.75 -3.58 1.76
CA TRP A 20 1.30 -2.42 2.52
C TRP A 20 -0.21 -2.35 2.58
N GLN A 21 -0.74 -2.17 3.79
CA GLN A 21 -2.14 -1.86 4.03
C GLN A 21 -2.36 -0.36 3.86
N TYR A 22 -3.35 0.00 3.05
CA TYR A 22 -3.88 1.36 3.03
C TYR A 22 -4.82 1.55 4.22
N ALA A 23 -4.60 2.60 5.00
CA ALA A 23 -5.47 2.97 6.11
C ALA A 23 -5.30 4.46 6.42
N LEU A 24 -6.35 5.10 6.93
CA LEU A 24 -6.33 6.49 7.38
C LEU A 24 -6.55 6.54 8.89
N LEU A 25 -5.64 7.18 9.63
CA LEU A 25 -5.81 7.42 11.06
C LEU A 25 -6.85 8.53 11.31
N HIS A 26 -6.82 9.55 10.46
CA HIS A 26 -7.75 10.67 10.48
C HIS A 26 -8.55 10.70 9.17
N PRO A 27 -9.89 10.74 9.22
CA PRO A 27 -10.73 10.79 8.02
C PRO A 27 -10.62 12.14 7.30
N ASP A 28 -11.00 12.18 6.03
CA ASP A 28 -11.05 13.41 5.23
C ASP A 28 -12.03 14.42 5.91
N PRO A 29 -11.58 15.65 6.23
CA PRO A 29 -12.44 16.67 6.83
C PRO A 29 -13.55 17.19 5.90
N GLY A 30 -13.54 16.81 4.62
CA GLY A 30 -14.53 17.21 3.63
C GLY A 30 -14.25 18.59 3.02
N PRO A 31 -15.20 19.16 2.26
CA PRO A 31 -15.00 20.46 1.61
C PRO A 31 -14.90 21.60 2.64
N PRO A 32 -14.18 22.69 2.32
CA PRO A 32 -14.08 23.85 3.21
C PRO A 32 -15.47 24.44 3.48
N PRO A 33 -15.70 24.96 4.71
CA PRO A 33 -16.96 25.61 5.04
C PRO A 33 -17.26 26.75 4.06
N LYS A 34 -18.54 26.89 3.66
CA LYS A 34 -18.96 27.92 2.72
C LYS A 34 -18.98 29.29 3.40
N ARG A 35 -18.55 30.33 2.68
CA ARG A 35 -18.67 31.72 3.15
C ARG A 35 -20.16 32.14 3.15
N PRO A 36 -20.58 33.01 4.08
CA PRO A 36 -21.89 33.65 4.03
C PRO A 36 -22.10 34.35 2.66
N ALA A 37 -23.32 34.28 2.12
CA ALA A 37 -23.64 34.83 0.80
C ALA A 37 -23.49 36.37 0.80
N ARG A 38 -23.02 36.91 -0.33
CA ARG A 38 -22.77 38.36 -0.51
C ARG A 38 -24.06 39.17 -0.78
N GLU A 39 -25.16 38.49 -1.09
CA GLU A 39 -26.44 39.09 -1.48
C GLU A 39 -27.05 39.96 -0.36
N ASP A 40 -26.78 39.60 0.90
CA ASP A 40 -27.21 40.38 2.08
C ASP A 40 -26.47 41.73 2.23
N ILE A 41 -25.34 41.92 1.52
CA ILE A 41 -24.49 43.11 1.59
C ILE A 41 -24.89 44.14 0.53
N GLU A 42 -25.31 43.71 -0.66
CA GLU A 42 -25.68 44.62 -1.76
C GLU A 42 -27.06 45.29 -1.55
N GLU A 43 -28.00 44.60 -0.88
CA GLU A 43 -29.27 45.22 -0.48
C GLU A 43 -29.07 46.39 0.51
N ALA A 44 -27.99 46.38 1.31
CA ALA A 44 -27.69 47.43 2.27
C ALA A 44 -27.24 48.74 1.59
N ASP A 45 -26.43 48.65 0.54
CA ASP A 45 -25.95 49.82 -0.21
C ASP A 45 -27.04 50.40 -1.12
N ALA A 46 -28.02 49.59 -1.56
CA ALA A 46 -29.10 50.02 -2.44
C ALA A 46 -30.18 50.87 -1.73
N HIS A 47 -30.38 50.68 -0.42
CA HIS A 47 -31.40 51.42 0.35
C HIS A 47 -30.91 52.77 0.90
N ALA A 48 -29.62 52.92 1.16
CA ALA A 48 -29.03 54.15 1.70
C ALA A 48 -29.24 55.42 0.83
N PRO A 49 -29.11 55.38 -0.52
CA PRO A 49 -29.34 56.57 -1.36
C PRO A 49 -30.81 57.01 -1.39
N VAL A 50 -31.75 56.05 -1.36
CA VAL A 50 -33.20 56.32 -1.45
C VAL A 50 -33.71 57.08 -0.21
N GLU A 51 -33.10 56.86 0.94
CA GLU A 51 -33.53 57.41 2.23
C GLU A 51 -32.92 58.79 2.52
N ALA A 52 -31.68 59.03 2.07
CA ALA A 52 -31.10 60.37 2.04
C ALA A 52 -31.89 61.31 1.13
N GLU A 53 -32.38 60.81 -0.02
CA GLU A 53 -33.29 61.54 -0.89
C GLU A 53 -34.65 61.83 -0.23
N TRP A 54 -35.19 60.89 0.56
CA TRP A 54 -36.43 61.10 1.29
C TRP A 54 -36.29 62.21 2.35
N ALA A 55 -35.23 62.17 3.16
CA ALA A 55 -34.97 63.19 4.18
C ALA A 55 -34.75 64.58 3.54
N GLN A 56 -34.16 64.64 2.34
CA GLN A 56 -34.06 65.88 1.56
C GLN A 56 -35.44 66.32 1.02
N ARG A 57 -36.25 65.40 0.48
CA ARG A 57 -37.60 65.69 -0.03
C ARG A 57 -38.54 66.22 1.04
N GLU A 58 -38.50 65.68 2.26
CA GLU A 58 -39.38 66.13 3.35
C GLU A 58 -38.98 67.52 3.86
N ARG A 59 -37.67 67.81 3.95
CA ARG A 59 -37.16 69.17 4.23
C ARG A 59 -37.58 70.17 3.16
N LEU A 60 -37.54 69.77 1.89
CA LEU A 60 -37.98 70.60 0.77
C LEU A 60 -39.50 70.86 0.78
N GLN A 61 -40.31 69.85 1.07
CA GLN A 61 -41.77 70.01 1.18
C GLN A 61 -42.14 70.96 2.33
N GLU A 62 -41.47 70.87 3.47
CA GLU A 62 -41.75 71.76 4.60
C GLU A 62 -41.23 73.18 4.36
N ASP A 63 -40.11 73.34 3.65
CA ASP A 63 -39.62 74.66 3.22
C ASP A 63 -40.64 75.34 2.29
N MET A 64 -41.31 74.58 1.41
CA MET A 64 -42.41 75.08 0.59
C MET A 64 -43.66 75.45 1.42
N LEU A 65 -44.05 74.65 2.41
CA LEU A 65 -45.19 74.94 3.29
C LEU A 65 -44.95 76.19 4.16
N ASN A 66 -43.71 76.41 4.59
CA ASN A 66 -43.31 77.57 5.38
C ASN A 66 -43.01 78.82 4.53
N ARG A 67 -43.01 78.70 3.20
CA ARG A 67 -42.78 79.81 2.25
C ARG A 67 -43.88 80.88 2.29
N PRO A 68 -45.19 80.55 2.20
CA PRO A 68 -46.25 81.56 2.33
C PRO A 68 -46.24 82.24 3.70
N VAL A 69 -45.98 81.50 4.79
CA VAL A 69 -45.89 82.05 6.15
C VAL A 69 -44.70 83.01 6.30
N ARG A 70 -43.55 82.70 5.66
CA ARG A 70 -42.38 83.61 5.61
C ARG A 70 -42.66 84.87 4.80
N ILE A 71 -43.34 84.73 3.66
CA ILE A 71 -43.74 85.88 2.82
C ILE A 71 -44.70 86.77 3.61
N PHE A 72 -45.69 86.18 4.26
CA PHE A 72 -46.66 86.91 5.07
C PHE A 72 -46.01 87.62 6.27
N ARG A 73 -45.08 86.96 6.96
CA ARG A 73 -44.28 87.59 8.04
C ARG A 73 -43.49 88.78 7.51
N ARG A 74 -42.80 88.64 6.37
CA ARG A 74 -42.04 89.73 5.74
C ARG A 74 -42.96 90.88 5.35
N PHE A 75 -44.13 90.58 4.78
CA PHE A 75 -45.15 91.57 4.45
C PHE A 75 -45.62 92.34 5.69
N MET A 76 -45.97 91.64 6.78
CA MET A 76 -46.39 92.29 8.03
C MET A 76 -45.27 93.12 8.68
N ALA A 77 -44.01 92.67 8.57
CA ALA A 77 -42.86 93.47 9.00
C ALA A 77 -42.71 94.75 8.16
N VAL A 78 -42.90 94.68 6.83
CA VAL A 78 -42.89 95.84 5.94
C VAL A 78 -44.07 96.79 6.25
N VAL A 79 -45.26 96.26 6.51
CA VAL A 79 -46.43 97.05 6.94
C VAL A 79 -46.16 97.74 8.27
N ALA A 80 -45.55 97.06 9.24
CA ALA A 80 -45.14 97.65 10.52
C ALA A 80 -44.16 98.83 10.31
N VAL A 81 -43.16 98.66 9.43
CA VAL A 81 -42.22 99.73 9.07
C VAL A 81 -42.94 100.89 8.35
N GLY A 82 -43.88 100.60 7.46
CA GLY A 82 -44.68 101.60 6.76
C GLY A 82 -45.58 102.42 7.70
N ILE A 83 -46.25 101.77 8.65
CA ILE A 83 -47.06 102.42 9.69
C ILE A 83 -46.20 103.33 10.56
N PHE A 84 -44.99 102.89 10.93
CA PHE A 84 -44.05 103.70 11.67
C PHE A 84 -43.59 104.94 10.87
N ALA A 85 -43.25 104.77 9.59
CA ALA A 85 -42.87 105.88 8.72
C ALA A 85 -44.01 106.92 8.56
N LEU A 86 -45.26 106.48 8.42
CA LEU A 86 -46.43 107.37 8.37
C LEU A 86 -46.61 108.20 9.65
N GLY A 87 -46.33 107.60 10.81
CA GLY A 87 -46.32 108.31 12.10
C GLY A 87 -45.26 109.42 12.16
N VAL A 88 -44.04 109.13 11.67
CA VAL A 88 -42.93 110.10 11.63
C VAL A 88 -43.27 111.30 10.73
N THR A 89 -43.98 111.08 9.63
CA THR A 89 -44.42 112.16 8.72
C THR A 89 -45.60 112.99 9.22
N GLN A 90 -46.12 112.72 10.43
CA GLN A 90 -47.32 113.32 11.03
C GLN A 90 -48.61 113.19 10.20
N MET A 91 -48.64 112.33 9.18
CA MET A 91 -49.86 112.03 8.43
C MET A 91 -50.83 111.15 9.22
N LEU A 92 -50.38 110.51 10.29
CA LEU A 92 -51.18 109.61 11.11
C LEU A 92 -50.95 109.90 12.61
N ALA A 93 -52.03 110.00 13.39
CA ALA A 93 -51.92 110.22 14.84
C ALA A 93 -51.25 109.02 15.53
N TRP A 94 -50.38 109.29 16.51
CA TRP A 94 -49.57 108.28 17.21
C TRP A 94 -50.38 107.16 17.87
N SER A 95 -51.63 107.40 18.26
CA SER A 95 -52.52 106.37 18.80
C SER A 95 -52.80 105.25 17.79
N PHE A 96 -52.96 105.58 16.50
CA PHE A 96 -53.18 104.60 15.44
C PHE A 96 -51.88 103.89 15.03
N VAL A 97 -50.74 104.58 15.10
CA VAL A 97 -49.41 104.00 14.84
C VAL A 97 -49.10 102.89 15.85
N LEU A 98 -49.35 103.15 17.13
CA LEU A 98 -49.06 102.21 18.20
C LEU A 98 -49.95 100.97 18.13
N LEU A 99 -51.25 101.15 17.84
CA LEU A 99 -52.18 100.05 17.61
C LEU A 99 -51.80 99.20 16.39
N GLY A 100 -51.40 99.85 15.28
CA GLY A 100 -50.95 99.18 14.06
C GLY A 100 -49.67 98.38 14.25
N LEU A 101 -48.70 98.90 15.02
CA LEU A 101 -47.47 98.19 15.36
C LEU A 101 -47.70 96.97 16.24
N VAL A 102 -48.61 97.06 17.22
CA VAL A 102 -48.98 95.92 18.08
C VAL A 102 -49.68 94.83 17.26
N ALA A 103 -50.62 95.20 16.39
CA ALA A 103 -51.32 94.25 15.53
C ALA A 103 -50.35 93.56 14.54
N ALA A 104 -49.51 94.34 13.85
CA ALA A 104 -48.56 93.79 12.89
C ALA A 104 -47.45 92.97 13.56
N GLY A 105 -46.94 93.43 14.71
CA GLY A 105 -45.96 92.73 15.52
C GLY A 105 -46.49 91.42 16.11
N GLY A 106 -47.73 91.41 16.60
CA GLY A 106 -48.38 90.21 17.13
C GLY A 106 -48.53 89.12 16.07
N VAL A 107 -48.98 89.49 14.86
CA VAL A 107 -49.08 88.56 13.73
C VAL A 107 -47.70 88.02 13.31
N ALA A 108 -46.68 88.88 13.22
CA ALA A 108 -45.32 88.45 12.91
C ALA A 108 -44.72 87.51 13.97
N GLY A 109 -45.06 87.73 15.25
CA GLY A 109 -44.69 86.85 16.37
C GLY A 109 -45.32 85.47 16.26
N ILE A 110 -46.62 85.39 16.00
CA ILE A 110 -47.35 84.12 15.80
C ILE A 110 -46.78 83.35 14.61
N CYS A 111 -46.52 84.02 13.48
CA CYS A 111 -45.90 83.38 12.31
C CYS A 111 -44.49 82.85 12.63
N THR A 112 -43.72 83.55 13.45
CA THR A 112 -42.38 83.10 13.86
C THR A 112 -42.45 81.88 14.78
N TYR A 113 -43.39 81.89 15.73
CA TYR A 113 -43.63 80.75 16.61
C TYR A 113 -44.07 79.50 15.83
N ALA A 114 -44.98 79.65 14.86
CA ALA A 114 -45.45 78.55 14.01
C ALA A 114 -44.30 77.91 13.19
N ILE A 115 -43.39 78.73 12.64
CA ILE A 115 -42.21 78.23 11.91
C ILE A 115 -41.26 77.46 12.85
N VAL A 116 -41.02 77.97 14.06
CA VAL A 116 -40.15 77.31 15.04
C VAL A 116 -40.76 76.00 15.53
N GLN A 117 -42.07 75.96 15.74
CA GLN A 117 -42.79 74.76 16.16
C GLN A 117 -42.79 73.68 15.06
N GLY A 118 -43.01 74.05 13.79
CA GLY A 118 -42.93 73.14 12.65
C GLY A 118 -41.54 72.52 12.51
N ASN A 119 -40.50 73.36 12.49
CA ASN A 119 -39.11 72.90 12.38
C ASN A 119 -38.69 71.97 13.54
N ARG A 120 -39.17 72.21 14.77
CA ARG A 120 -38.88 71.32 15.92
C ARG A 120 -39.58 69.97 15.79
N ALA A 121 -40.83 69.94 15.33
CA ALA A 121 -41.59 68.70 15.14
C ALA A 121 -41.02 67.80 14.03
N VAL A 122 -40.49 68.39 12.95
CA VAL A 122 -39.79 67.63 11.91
C VAL A 122 -38.40 67.19 12.35
N GLY A 123 -37.66 68.03 13.07
CA GLY A 123 -36.37 67.65 13.65
C GLY A 123 -36.45 66.40 14.54
N VAL A 124 -37.49 66.31 15.38
CA VAL A 124 -37.73 65.12 16.23
C VAL A 124 -38.06 63.89 15.39
N ARG A 125 -38.95 63.99 14.39
CA ARG A 125 -39.33 62.86 13.53
C ARG A 125 -38.17 62.31 12.69
N VAL A 126 -37.36 63.21 12.12
CA VAL A 126 -36.16 62.83 11.36
C VAL A 126 -35.15 62.15 12.27
N ASN A 127 -34.91 62.68 13.47
CA ASN A 127 -33.95 62.09 14.42
C ASN A 127 -34.41 60.74 14.97
N GLU A 128 -35.69 60.57 15.29
CA GLU A 128 -36.22 59.26 15.74
C GLU A 128 -36.07 58.18 14.66
N ARG A 129 -36.25 58.55 13.40
CA ARG A 129 -36.13 57.61 12.28
C ARG A 129 -34.66 57.25 11.99
N LEU A 130 -33.78 58.25 11.96
CA LEU A 130 -32.33 58.03 11.87
C LEU A 130 -31.81 57.15 13.01
N ALA A 131 -32.31 57.34 14.24
CA ALA A 131 -31.92 56.52 15.38
C ALA A 131 -32.42 55.06 15.26
N ARG A 132 -33.57 54.82 14.61
CA ARG A 132 -34.06 53.45 14.33
C ARG A 132 -33.24 52.77 13.23
N GLU A 133 -32.89 53.51 12.19
CA GLU A 133 -32.02 53.03 11.10
C GLU A 133 -30.63 52.69 11.62
N GLN A 134 -30.01 53.57 12.42
CA GLN A 134 -28.72 53.31 13.06
C GLN A 134 -28.75 52.03 13.90
N ARG A 135 -29.77 51.83 14.73
CA ARG A 135 -29.90 50.58 15.51
C ARG A 135 -30.06 49.34 14.63
N THR A 136 -30.77 49.47 13.51
CA THR A 136 -30.97 48.37 12.57
C THR A 136 -29.67 48.04 11.85
N GLN A 137 -28.90 49.07 11.45
CA GLN A 137 -27.59 48.94 10.84
C GLN A 137 -26.58 48.33 11.82
N GLU A 138 -26.47 48.86 13.05
CA GLU A 138 -25.58 48.32 14.10
C GLU A 138 -25.89 46.85 14.40
N ARG A 139 -27.19 46.48 14.42
CA ARG A 139 -27.59 45.09 14.63
C ARG A 139 -27.13 44.19 13.48
N ARG A 140 -27.36 44.62 12.22
CA ARG A 140 -26.93 43.87 11.04
C ARG A 140 -25.41 43.76 10.94
N GLU A 141 -24.69 44.83 11.24
CA GLU A 141 -23.21 44.83 11.28
C GLU A 141 -22.69 43.83 12.32
N ARG A 142 -23.32 43.76 13.50
CA ARG A 142 -23.00 42.75 14.51
C ARG A 142 -23.30 41.34 14.01
N GLU A 143 -24.46 41.11 13.40
CA GLU A 143 -24.84 39.80 12.84
C GLU A 143 -23.85 39.34 11.75
N ILE A 144 -23.39 40.25 10.88
CA ILE A 144 -22.36 39.97 9.87
C ILE A 144 -21.01 39.67 10.54
N MET A 145 -20.60 40.46 11.52
CA MET A 145 -19.33 40.26 12.23
C MET A 145 -19.31 38.93 12.97
N THR A 146 -20.38 38.57 13.67
CA THR A 146 -20.50 37.28 14.35
C THR A 146 -20.48 36.12 13.35
N ALA A 147 -21.18 36.24 12.22
CA ALA A 147 -21.15 35.21 11.17
C ALA A 147 -19.75 35.05 10.55
N GLN A 148 -18.99 36.14 10.41
CA GLN A 148 -17.59 36.10 9.94
C GLN A 148 -16.65 35.47 10.97
N GLU A 149 -16.83 35.77 12.26
CA GLU A 149 -16.05 35.17 13.35
C GLU A 149 -16.32 33.67 13.49
N GLU A 150 -17.59 33.25 13.44
CA GLU A 150 -18.01 31.85 13.44
C GLU A 150 -17.42 31.13 12.22
N HIS A 151 -17.56 31.69 11.01
CA HIS A 151 -16.96 31.13 9.80
C HIS A 151 -15.44 31.02 9.90
N ALA A 152 -14.76 32.02 10.47
CA ALA A 152 -13.31 31.98 10.67
C ALA A 152 -12.88 30.94 11.70
N ALA A 153 -13.71 30.67 12.73
CA ALA A 153 -13.47 29.59 13.68
C ALA A 153 -13.67 28.21 13.03
N GLU A 154 -14.77 28.01 12.30
CA GLU A 154 -15.05 26.79 11.54
C GLU A 154 -13.96 26.51 10.50
N TYR A 155 -13.52 27.53 9.76
CA TYR A 155 -12.46 27.40 8.77
C TYR A 155 -11.12 27.03 9.42
N ARG A 156 -10.79 27.60 10.59
CA ARG A 156 -9.57 27.22 11.33
C ARG A 156 -9.62 25.77 11.79
N ALA A 157 -10.74 25.34 12.38
CA ALA A 157 -10.91 23.94 12.80
C ALA A 157 -10.87 22.97 11.61
N TRP A 158 -11.47 23.34 10.48
CA TRP A 158 -11.37 22.58 9.23
C TRP A 158 -9.93 22.54 8.71
N ALA A 159 -9.21 23.67 8.71
CA ALA A 159 -7.84 23.77 8.22
C ALA A 159 -6.86 22.97 9.08
N GLU A 160 -7.06 22.91 10.40
CA GLU A 160 -6.30 22.06 11.31
C GLU A 160 -6.52 20.58 10.99
N LYS A 161 -7.78 20.14 10.91
CA LYS A 161 -8.12 18.76 10.50
C LYS A 161 -7.56 18.43 9.12
N LYS A 162 -7.59 19.39 8.18
CA LYS A 162 -7.03 19.24 6.83
C LYS A 162 -5.52 19.11 6.86
N SER A 163 -4.82 19.92 7.65
CA SER A 163 -3.37 19.79 7.86
C SER A 163 -3.00 18.43 8.46
N THR A 164 -3.72 17.95 9.48
CA THR A 164 -3.47 16.63 10.08
C THR A 164 -3.72 15.51 9.07
N PHE A 165 -4.84 15.58 8.34
CA PHE A 165 -5.16 14.65 7.26
C PHE A 165 -4.08 14.65 6.15
N ASP A 166 -3.56 15.82 5.77
CA ASP A 166 -2.57 15.96 4.71
C ASP A 166 -1.16 15.55 5.16
N LYS A 167 -0.87 15.49 6.46
CA LYS A 167 0.45 15.07 7.00
C LYS A 167 0.49 13.60 7.41
N GLN A 168 -0.66 12.95 7.62
CA GLN A 168 -0.69 11.56 8.08
C GLN A 168 -0.05 10.59 7.08
N LEU A 169 0.38 9.44 7.61
CA LEU A 169 0.78 8.27 6.82
C LEU A 169 -0.45 7.53 6.30
N ASN A 170 -0.34 6.97 5.10
CA ASN A 170 -1.46 6.31 4.42
C ASN A 170 -1.18 4.83 4.11
N TRP A 171 0.09 4.42 4.11
CA TRP A 171 0.51 3.06 3.79
C TRP A 171 1.37 2.49 4.92
N TYR A 172 0.94 1.35 5.44
CA TYR A 172 1.53 0.71 6.62
C TYR A 172 1.96 -0.70 6.26
N ALA A 173 3.12 -1.12 6.73
CA ALA A 173 3.61 -2.47 6.45
C ALA A 173 2.64 -3.53 7.02
N VAL A 174 2.48 -4.61 6.26
CA VAL A 174 1.89 -5.86 6.73
C VAL A 174 3.00 -6.90 6.76
N ALA A 175 3.49 -7.18 7.96
CA ALA A 175 4.47 -8.22 8.21
C ALA A 175 3.81 -9.46 8.82
N VAL A 176 4.48 -10.61 8.70
CA VAL A 176 4.10 -11.79 9.49
C VAL A 176 4.73 -11.70 10.88
N PRO A 177 4.06 -12.22 11.93
CA PRO A 177 4.64 -12.33 13.27
C PRO A 177 5.93 -13.16 13.29
N ASP A 178 6.79 -12.91 14.27
CA ASP A 178 8.11 -13.55 14.39
C ASP A 178 8.04 -15.07 14.63
N GLU A 179 6.89 -15.57 15.11
CA GLU A 179 6.64 -17.00 15.33
C GLU A 179 6.26 -17.77 14.06
N ILE A 180 6.02 -17.07 12.95
CA ILE A 180 5.67 -17.66 11.66
C ILE A 180 6.94 -17.97 10.89
N ASP A 181 7.08 -19.22 10.44
CA ASP A 181 8.21 -19.69 9.62
C ASP A 181 7.80 -20.06 8.18
N ARG A 182 6.49 -20.09 7.91
CA ARG A 182 5.93 -20.41 6.59
C ARG A 182 4.84 -19.42 6.15
N VAL A 183 4.83 -19.06 4.87
CA VAL A 183 3.75 -18.33 4.21
C VAL A 183 3.18 -19.14 3.06
N ASP A 184 1.90 -19.49 3.14
CA ASP A 184 1.16 -20.18 2.08
C ASP A 184 0.31 -19.18 1.28
N VAL A 185 0.69 -18.90 0.04
CA VAL A 185 0.00 -17.96 -0.86
C VAL A 185 -0.87 -18.73 -1.84
N ALA A 186 -2.19 -18.58 -1.74
CA ALA A 186 -3.16 -19.21 -2.62
C ALA A 186 -3.69 -18.23 -3.67
N GLY A 187 -3.78 -18.71 -4.91
CA GLY A 187 -4.21 -17.92 -6.05
C GLY A 187 -3.13 -16.96 -6.53
N GLY A 188 -3.56 -15.92 -7.25
CA GLY A 188 -2.71 -14.91 -7.84
C GLY A 188 -2.52 -15.11 -9.35
N THR A 189 -2.11 -14.02 -10.00
CA THR A 189 -1.64 -14.05 -11.39
C THR A 189 -0.12 -14.09 -11.40
N LEU A 190 0.51 -14.37 -12.56
CA LEU A 190 1.97 -14.31 -12.69
C LEU A 190 2.53 -12.93 -12.29
N ALA A 191 1.82 -11.85 -12.64
CA ALA A 191 2.21 -10.50 -12.25
C ALA A 191 2.06 -10.26 -10.74
N GLY A 192 1.00 -10.78 -10.13
CA GLY A 192 0.82 -10.70 -8.67
C GLY A 192 1.94 -11.44 -7.93
N TRP A 193 2.29 -12.65 -8.37
CA TRP A 193 3.43 -13.40 -7.81
C TRP A 193 4.76 -12.69 -8.03
N SER A 194 4.96 -12.12 -9.22
CA SER A 194 6.16 -11.34 -9.52
C SER A 194 6.32 -10.17 -8.54
N ALA A 195 5.23 -9.43 -8.27
CA ALA A 195 5.23 -8.31 -7.31
C ALA A 195 5.55 -8.79 -5.90
N LEU A 196 4.85 -9.83 -5.43
CA LEU A 196 5.03 -10.38 -4.08
C LEU A 196 6.44 -10.95 -3.86
N ILE A 197 6.96 -11.70 -4.81
CA ILE A 197 8.31 -12.29 -4.72
C ILE A 197 9.38 -11.22 -4.81
N THR A 198 9.18 -10.19 -5.65
CA THR A 198 10.09 -9.05 -5.71
C THR A 198 10.08 -8.28 -4.40
N LEU A 199 8.90 -8.05 -3.79
CA LEU A 199 8.77 -7.42 -2.48
C LEU A 199 9.51 -8.21 -1.38
N ILE A 200 9.16 -9.49 -1.23
CA ILE A 200 9.78 -10.35 -0.21
C ILE A 200 11.28 -10.41 -0.48
N GLY A 201 11.68 -10.70 -1.71
CA GLY A 201 13.09 -10.88 -2.06
C GLY A 201 13.92 -9.61 -1.88
N ALA A 202 13.41 -8.45 -2.30
CA ALA A 202 14.12 -7.18 -2.14
C ALA A 202 14.32 -6.82 -0.67
N THR A 203 13.27 -6.91 0.15
CA THR A 203 13.38 -6.63 1.60
C THR A 203 14.33 -7.61 2.30
N ARG A 204 14.36 -8.89 1.90
CA ARG A 204 15.30 -9.89 2.43
C ARG A 204 16.74 -9.64 1.99
N LEU A 205 16.98 -9.32 0.72
CA LEU A 205 18.32 -9.01 0.23
C LEU A 205 18.84 -7.70 0.84
N TYR A 206 18.02 -6.68 1.00
CA TYR A 206 18.45 -5.45 1.66
C TYR A 206 18.71 -5.61 3.17
N SER A 207 18.09 -6.61 3.80
CA SER A 207 18.36 -6.96 5.21
C SER A 207 19.56 -7.89 5.40
N GLY A 208 20.32 -8.20 4.34
CA GLY A 208 21.50 -9.08 4.39
C GLY A 208 21.20 -10.58 4.31
N GLY A 209 19.96 -10.98 4.03
CA GLY A 209 19.55 -12.39 3.92
C GLY A 209 20.01 -13.08 2.64
N HIS A 210 19.75 -14.39 2.57
CA HIS A 210 19.95 -15.25 1.41
C HIS A 210 18.60 -15.79 0.91
N LEU A 211 18.45 -15.88 -0.40
CA LEU A 211 17.21 -16.26 -1.05
C LEU A 211 17.44 -17.31 -2.13
N THR A 212 16.64 -18.37 -2.09
CA THR A 212 16.55 -19.38 -3.15
C THR A 212 15.13 -19.39 -3.70
N VAL A 213 14.97 -19.11 -4.99
CA VAL A 213 13.69 -19.15 -5.69
C VAL A 213 13.64 -20.38 -6.59
N LEU A 214 12.70 -21.28 -6.33
CA LEU A 214 12.32 -22.38 -7.21
C LEU A 214 11.09 -21.95 -8.01
N ASP A 215 11.30 -21.48 -9.24
CA ASP A 215 10.24 -21.02 -10.13
C ASP A 215 9.70 -22.17 -10.98
N LEU A 216 8.70 -22.86 -10.46
CA LEU A 216 7.92 -23.87 -11.20
C LEU A 216 6.75 -23.23 -11.97
N SER A 217 6.57 -21.90 -11.92
CA SER A 217 5.42 -21.22 -12.53
C SER A 217 5.48 -21.17 -14.06
N GLU A 218 6.68 -21.36 -14.64
CA GLU A 218 7.00 -21.18 -16.07
C GLU A 218 6.79 -19.73 -16.58
N GLY A 219 6.67 -18.76 -15.66
CA GLY A 219 6.27 -17.38 -15.94
C GLY A 219 7.32 -16.31 -15.69
N ALA A 220 8.57 -16.69 -15.39
CA ALA A 220 9.67 -15.76 -15.12
C ALA A 220 9.40 -14.70 -14.03
N ILE A 221 8.75 -15.11 -12.94
CA ILE A 221 8.25 -14.21 -11.89
C ILE A 221 9.35 -13.55 -11.04
N ALA A 222 10.58 -14.07 -11.04
CA ALA A 222 11.69 -13.50 -10.29
C ALA A 222 12.55 -12.55 -11.14
N LYS A 223 12.12 -12.22 -12.36
CA LYS A 223 12.88 -11.36 -13.28
C LYS A 223 13.21 -9.99 -12.67
N ASP A 224 12.19 -9.29 -12.16
CA ASP A 224 12.34 -7.96 -11.54
C ASP A 224 13.23 -8.03 -10.30
N LEU A 225 13.11 -9.10 -9.51
CA LEU A 225 13.97 -9.36 -8.36
C LEU A 225 15.44 -9.60 -8.76
N ILE A 226 15.71 -10.32 -9.85
CA ILE A 226 17.07 -10.52 -10.37
C ILE A 226 17.65 -9.19 -10.83
N GLU A 227 16.87 -8.37 -11.54
CA GLU A 227 17.32 -7.06 -12.03
C GLU A 227 17.63 -6.11 -10.87
N LEU A 228 16.76 -6.09 -9.85
CA LEU A 228 16.96 -5.35 -8.61
C LEU A 228 18.21 -5.81 -7.86
N ALA A 229 18.41 -7.13 -7.71
CA ALA A 229 19.58 -7.68 -7.03
C ALA A 229 20.89 -7.30 -7.74
N LYS A 230 20.92 -7.33 -9.07
CA LYS A 230 22.09 -6.89 -9.86
C LYS A 230 22.42 -5.42 -9.62
N ARG A 231 21.42 -4.53 -9.64
CA ARG A 231 21.63 -3.10 -9.35
C ARG A 231 22.12 -2.86 -7.92
N GLY A 232 21.59 -3.61 -6.96
CA GLY A 232 22.04 -3.60 -5.56
C GLY A 232 23.42 -4.23 -5.30
N GLY A 233 24.16 -4.61 -6.35
CA GLY A 233 25.51 -5.17 -6.26
C GLY A 233 25.56 -6.63 -5.81
N ASP A 234 24.43 -7.33 -5.79
CA ASP A 234 24.39 -8.78 -5.67
C ASP A 234 24.62 -9.43 -7.04
N ASP A 235 25.06 -10.69 -7.04
CA ASP A 235 25.32 -11.45 -8.26
C ASP A 235 24.46 -12.71 -8.31
N PRO A 236 23.25 -12.63 -8.90
CA PRO A 236 22.31 -13.74 -8.89
C PRO A 236 22.77 -14.91 -9.74
N LEU A 237 22.71 -16.12 -9.17
CA LEU A 237 22.88 -17.35 -9.93
C LEU A 237 21.52 -17.81 -10.46
N VAL A 238 21.40 -17.95 -11.78
CA VAL A 238 20.17 -18.30 -12.48
C VAL A 238 20.41 -19.54 -13.33
N TRP A 239 19.70 -20.62 -13.01
CA TRP A 239 19.64 -21.84 -13.80
C TRP A 239 18.30 -21.93 -14.51
N VAL A 240 18.33 -22.14 -15.83
CA VAL A 240 17.17 -22.35 -16.68
C VAL A 240 17.16 -23.80 -17.14
N LEU A 241 16.30 -24.63 -16.55
CA LEU A 241 16.24 -26.05 -16.83
C LEU A 241 15.29 -26.34 -18.00
N PRO A 242 15.63 -27.30 -18.89
CA PRO A 242 16.74 -28.26 -18.81
C PRO A 242 18.05 -27.77 -19.44
N VAL A 243 18.12 -26.57 -20.03
CA VAL A 243 19.31 -26.09 -20.74
C VAL A 243 20.55 -26.07 -19.84
N ASP A 244 20.40 -25.62 -18.59
CA ASP A 244 21.47 -25.58 -17.59
C ASP A 244 21.58 -26.85 -16.74
N LEU A 245 20.85 -27.93 -17.08
CA LEU A 245 20.93 -29.19 -16.35
C LEU A 245 22.37 -29.75 -16.26
N PRO A 246 23.21 -29.66 -17.31
CA PRO A 246 24.62 -30.04 -17.24
C PRO A 246 25.43 -29.32 -16.16
N ARG A 247 25.07 -28.09 -15.83
CA ARG A 247 25.80 -27.22 -14.89
C ARG A 247 25.18 -27.19 -13.50
N LEU A 248 24.05 -27.88 -13.32
CA LEU A 248 23.34 -27.93 -12.06
C LEU A 248 24.03 -28.96 -11.14
N ASP A 249 24.75 -28.47 -10.14
CA ASP A 249 25.49 -29.27 -9.15
C ASP A 249 24.65 -29.57 -7.88
N LEU A 250 23.33 -29.59 -8.01
CA LEU A 250 22.42 -30.00 -6.94
C LEU A 250 22.44 -31.52 -6.88
N GLY A 251 23.05 -32.10 -5.86
CA GLY A 251 23.07 -33.55 -5.64
C GLY A 251 24.45 -34.19 -5.59
N ALA A 252 25.49 -33.55 -6.14
CA ALA A 252 26.84 -34.15 -6.17
C ALA A 252 27.48 -34.31 -4.78
N THR A 253 27.04 -33.53 -3.79
CA THR A 253 27.51 -33.65 -2.41
C THR A 253 26.64 -34.56 -1.55
N LEU A 254 25.57 -35.15 -2.11
CA LEU A 254 24.70 -36.04 -1.37
C LEU A 254 25.37 -37.40 -1.19
N LYS A 255 25.21 -37.98 0.00
CA LYS A 255 25.60 -39.36 0.25
C LYS A 255 24.77 -40.32 -0.61
N PRO A 256 25.27 -41.52 -0.94
CA PRO A 256 24.57 -42.52 -1.73
C PRO A 256 23.12 -42.77 -1.31
N GLU A 257 22.83 -42.84 -0.01
CA GLU A 257 21.50 -43.11 0.52
C GLU A 257 20.53 -41.94 0.24
N ALA A 258 20.98 -40.71 0.46
CA ALA A 258 20.20 -39.51 0.17
C ALA A 258 19.98 -39.36 -1.35
N PHE A 259 20.99 -39.69 -2.15
CA PHE A 259 20.88 -39.64 -3.60
C PHE A 259 19.92 -40.71 -4.14
N ALA A 260 19.92 -41.93 -3.59
CA ALA A 260 18.95 -42.97 -3.90
C ALA A 260 17.51 -42.51 -3.63
N ASP A 261 17.26 -41.90 -2.48
CA ASP A 261 15.94 -41.37 -2.10
C ASP A 261 15.48 -40.28 -3.09
N VAL A 262 16.35 -39.34 -3.46
CA VAL A 262 16.04 -38.31 -4.47
C VAL A 262 15.62 -38.96 -5.79
N LEU A 263 16.40 -39.92 -6.29
CA LEU A 263 16.12 -40.57 -7.57
C LEU A 263 14.83 -41.41 -7.54
N ALA A 264 14.55 -42.10 -6.43
CA ALA A 264 13.32 -42.87 -6.24
C ALA A 264 12.07 -41.95 -6.27
N HIS A 265 12.15 -40.79 -5.60
CA HIS A 265 11.07 -39.80 -5.61
C HIS A 265 10.82 -39.22 -7.00
N VAL A 266 11.86 -38.93 -7.76
CA VAL A 266 11.74 -38.44 -9.14
C VAL A 266 11.03 -39.45 -10.04
N VAL A 267 11.36 -40.73 -9.92
CA VAL A 267 10.74 -41.79 -10.73
C VAL A 267 9.25 -41.94 -10.38
N SER A 268 8.87 -41.75 -9.11
CA SER A 268 7.48 -41.82 -8.66
C SER A 268 6.56 -40.78 -9.32
N VAL A 269 7.11 -39.68 -9.86
CA VAL A 269 6.34 -38.61 -10.51
C VAL A 269 5.62 -39.10 -11.78
N SER A 270 6.16 -40.14 -12.43
CA SER A 270 5.64 -40.64 -13.72
C SER A 270 4.41 -41.53 -13.60
N GLU A 271 4.07 -42.04 -12.42
CA GLU A 271 2.98 -43.01 -12.26
C GLU A 271 1.99 -42.55 -11.19
N GLU A 272 0.70 -42.50 -11.55
CA GLU A 272 -0.40 -42.13 -10.64
C GLU A 272 -0.68 -43.20 -9.58
N THR A 273 -0.25 -44.44 -9.82
CA THR A 273 -0.31 -45.52 -8.85
C THR A 273 0.98 -45.52 -8.03
N SER A 274 0.88 -45.70 -6.72
CA SER A 274 2.03 -45.82 -5.83
C SER A 274 2.88 -47.03 -6.27
N ARG A 275 3.88 -46.80 -7.13
CA ARG A 275 5.04 -47.69 -7.16
C ARG A 275 5.56 -47.80 -5.74
N ASP A 276 6.10 -48.96 -5.43
CA ASP A 276 6.75 -49.16 -4.14
C ASP A 276 8.06 -48.36 -4.15
N ILE A 277 7.98 -47.10 -3.74
CA ILE A 277 9.11 -46.17 -3.62
C ILE A 277 10.19 -46.80 -2.75
N GLY A 278 9.82 -47.60 -1.73
CA GLY A 278 10.77 -48.31 -0.89
C GLY A 278 11.54 -49.37 -1.67
N PHE A 279 10.89 -50.11 -2.56
CA PHE A 279 11.56 -51.09 -3.42
C PHE A 279 12.47 -50.42 -4.46
N ASP A 280 12.00 -49.35 -5.10
CA ASP A 280 12.77 -48.59 -6.08
C ASP A 280 14.00 -47.94 -5.42
N ASN A 281 13.84 -47.39 -4.22
CA ASN A 281 14.92 -46.87 -3.39
C ASN A 281 15.94 -47.98 -3.05
N ALA A 282 15.49 -49.15 -2.58
CA ALA A 282 16.38 -50.27 -2.26
C ALA A 282 17.17 -50.78 -3.48
N ILE A 283 16.62 -50.69 -4.70
CA ILE A 283 17.37 -50.97 -5.92
C ILE A 283 18.47 -49.93 -6.12
N LEU A 284 18.12 -48.65 -6.03
CA LEU A 284 19.03 -47.53 -6.24
C LEU A 284 20.15 -47.48 -5.21
N GLU A 285 19.89 -47.74 -3.93
CA GLU A 285 20.90 -47.82 -2.87
C GLU A 285 21.96 -48.87 -3.19
N ARG A 286 21.53 -50.09 -3.57
CA ARG A 286 22.45 -51.18 -3.94
C ARG A 286 23.27 -50.88 -5.19
N VAL A 287 22.65 -50.23 -6.17
CA VAL A 287 23.36 -49.79 -7.38
C VAL A 287 24.41 -48.74 -7.02
N LEU A 288 24.05 -47.74 -6.21
CA LEU A 288 24.96 -46.68 -5.77
C LEU A 288 26.10 -47.21 -4.88
N GLU A 289 25.87 -48.22 -4.06
CA GLU A 289 26.92 -48.91 -3.29
C GLU A 289 27.99 -49.54 -4.20
N VAL A 290 27.59 -50.05 -5.38
CA VAL A 290 28.52 -50.60 -6.36
C VAL A 290 29.27 -49.49 -7.12
N LEU A 291 28.60 -48.39 -7.42
CA LEU A 291 29.15 -47.26 -8.18
C LEU A 291 30.11 -46.38 -7.34
N GLY A 292 29.85 -46.24 -6.04
CA GLY A 292 30.64 -45.46 -5.09
C GLY A 292 30.07 -44.07 -4.82
N GLU A 293 30.74 -43.31 -3.94
CA GLU A 293 30.24 -42.03 -3.39
C GLU A 293 30.09 -40.91 -4.43
N ASN A 294 30.85 -40.96 -5.53
CA ASN A 294 30.81 -39.94 -6.60
C ASN A 294 30.03 -40.41 -7.83
N ALA A 295 29.07 -41.33 -7.65
CA ALA A 295 28.29 -41.85 -8.75
C ALA A 295 27.45 -40.75 -9.41
N THR A 296 27.60 -40.59 -10.72
CA THR A 296 26.79 -39.65 -11.52
C THR A 296 25.48 -40.31 -11.98
N ILE A 297 24.48 -39.50 -12.36
CA ILE A 297 23.22 -40.04 -12.90
C ILE A 297 23.48 -40.88 -14.15
N SER A 298 24.42 -40.49 -15.03
CA SER A 298 24.74 -41.27 -16.23
C SER A 298 25.33 -42.66 -15.90
N GLN A 299 26.04 -42.79 -14.78
CA GLN A 299 26.52 -44.09 -14.30
C GLN A 299 25.38 -44.91 -13.69
N VAL A 300 24.44 -44.27 -12.99
CA VAL A 300 23.24 -44.92 -12.47
C VAL A 300 22.35 -45.43 -13.61
N THR A 301 22.11 -44.62 -14.66
CA THR A 301 21.35 -45.05 -15.83
C THR A 301 22.03 -46.20 -16.57
N ALA A 302 23.36 -46.17 -16.73
CA ALA A 302 24.12 -47.28 -17.28
C ALA A 302 24.02 -48.56 -16.43
N ALA A 303 24.11 -48.43 -15.10
CA ALA A 303 23.96 -49.56 -14.19
C ALA A 303 22.55 -50.16 -14.23
N LEU A 304 21.52 -49.32 -14.26
CA LEU A 304 20.13 -49.75 -14.39
C LEU A 304 19.86 -50.37 -15.76
N ARG A 305 20.48 -49.89 -16.83
CA ARG A 305 20.41 -50.48 -18.18
C ARG A 305 21.01 -51.88 -18.21
N ALA A 306 22.17 -52.06 -17.58
CA ALA A 306 22.79 -53.37 -17.41
C ALA A 306 21.91 -54.31 -16.58
N LEU A 307 21.33 -53.82 -15.47
CA LEU A 307 20.41 -54.59 -14.62
C LEU A 307 19.10 -54.96 -15.35
N ALA A 308 18.59 -54.06 -16.17
CA ALA A 308 17.42 -54.27 -17.01
C ALA A 308 17.68 -55.17 -18.23
N GLN A 309 18.94 -55.55 -18.48
CA GLN A 309 19.36 -56.34 -19.64
C GLN A 309 18.97 -55.67 -20.98
N VAL A 310 19.08 -54.34 -21.04
CA VAL A 310 18.75 -53.52 -22.21
C VAL A 310 20.03 -53.07 -22.91
N GLY A 311 20.16 -53.33 -24.22
CA GLY A 311 21.35 -52.95 -24.98
C GLY A 311 22.59 -53.80 -24.68
N ASP A 312 23.77 -53.41 -25.19
CA ASP A 312 25.05 -54.07 -24.90
C ASP A 312 25.80 -53.30 -23.79
N PRO A 313 25.96 -53.87 -22.58
CA PRO A 313 26.68 -53.21 -21.49
C PRO A 313 28.16 -52.89 -21.80
N ARG A 314 28.73 -53.53 -22.83
CA ARG A 314 30.09 -53.22 -23.30
C ARG A 314 30.19 -51.83 -23.89
N ASP A 315 29.11 -51.27 -24.41
CA ASP A 315 29.10 -49.90 -24.91
C ASP A 315 29.23 -48.90 -23.76
N ASP A 316 28.51 -49.11 -22.65
CA ASP A 316 28.65 -48.28 -21.44
C ASP A 316 30.06 -48.34 -20.84
N MET A 317 30.75 -49.49 -20.97
CA MET A 317 32.17 -49.60 -20.61
C MET A 317 33.09 -48.81 -21.55
N LYS A 318 32.82 -48.80 -22.87
CA LYS A 318 33.61 -48.01 -23.84
C LYS A 318 33.48 -46.51 -23.57
N TYR A 319 32.30 -46.06 -23.15
CA TYR A 319 32.06 -44.67 -22.75
C TYR A 319 32.58 -44.34 -21.35
N GLY A 320 33.16 -45.31 -20.62
CA GLY A 320 33.70 -45.11 -19.29
C GLY A 320 32.66 -44.93 -18.18
N LEU A 321 31.38 -45.24 -18.46
CA LEU A 321 30.30 -45.13 -17.48
C LEU A 321 30.37 -46.26 -16.44
N LEU A 322 30.78 -47.46 -16.87
CA LEU A 322 30.95 -48.62 -15.98
C LEU A 322 32.33 -49.26 -16.14
N THR A 323 32.90 -49.71 -15.04
CA THR A 323 34.07 -50.59 -15.05
C THR A 323 33.65 -52.06 -15.19
N ALA A 324 34.56 -52.92 -15.65
CA ALA A 324 34.30 -54.36 -15.75
C ALA A 324 33.88 -54.98 -14.40
N THR A 325 34.53 -54.56 -13.31
CA THR A 325 34.23 -55.02 -11.96
C THR A 325 32.86 -54.54 -11.47
N GLN A 326 32.47 -53.29 -11.79
CA GLN A 326 31.13 -52.80 -11.47
C GLN A 326 30.06 -53.58 -12.24
N LEU A 327 30.27 -53.84 -13.53
CA LEU A 327 29.33 -54.60 -14.35
C LEU A 327 29.12 -56.03 -13.83
N GLU A 328 30.20 -56.72 -13.43
CA GLU A 328 30.13 -58.06 -12.83
C GLU A 328 29.35 -58.05 -11.50
N ARG A 329 29.63 -57.08 -10.63
CA ARG A 329 28.90 -56.91 -9.36
C ARG A 329 27.43 -56.62 -9.60
N ILE A 330 27.10 -55.70 -10.52
CA ILE A 330 25.71 -55.35 -10.87
C ILE A 330 24.95 -56.59 -11.35
N GLY A 331 25.56 -57.41 -12.22
CA GLY A 331 24.93 -58.63 -12.74
C GLY A 331 24.64 -59.72 -11.69
N THR A 332 25.17 -59.59 -10.47
CA THR A 332 24.98 -60.55 -9.38
C THR A 332 24.21 -59.98 -8.17
N LEU A 333 23.84 -58.68 -8.19
CA LEU A 333 23.24 -57.95 -7.06
C LEU A 333 21.96 -58.57 -6.48
N PHE A 334 21.06 -59.13 -7.31
CA PHE A 334 19.72 -59.57 -6.88
C PHE A 334 19.49 -61.09 -7.01
N GLY A 335 20.54 -61.87 -7.25
CA GLY A 335 20.46 -63.33 -7.38
C GLY A 335 19.72 -63.80 -8.64
N ARG A 336 19.37 -65.10 -8.71
CA ARG A 336 18.64 -65.71 -9.85
C ARG A 336 17.25 -66.17 -9.40
N GLY A 337 16.17 -65.92 -10.17
CA GLY A 337 14.83 -66.45 -9.90
C GLY A 337 13.66 -65.51 -10.21
N VAL A 338 12.57 -65.60 -9.45
CA VAL A 338 11.35 -64.76 -9.65
C VAL A 338 11.59 -63.29 -9.27
N ALA A 339 12.42 -63.03 -8.25
CA ALA A 339 12.81 -61.67 -7.87
C ALA A 339 13.59 -60.94 -8.98
N ASP A 340 14.36 -61.68 -9.76
CA ASP A 340 15.15 -61.17 -10.89
C ASP A 340 14.25 -60.53 -11.97
N ARG A 341 13.11 -61.16 -12.30
CA ARG A 341 12.16 -60.60 -13.29
C ARG A 341 11.53 -59.29 -12.85
N VAL A 342 11.15 -59.18 -11.57
CA VAL A 342 10.57 -57.96 -11.01
C VAL A 342 11.62 -56.84 -11.00
N VAL A 343 12.86 -57.16 -10.63
CA VAL A 343 13.97 -56.20 -10.64
C VAL A 343 14.30 -55.73 -12.05
N ILE A 344 14.31 -56.62 -13.05
CA ILE A 344 14.53 -56.24 -14.46
C ILE A 344 13.48 -55.23 -14.93
N GLU A 345 12.19 -55.51 -14.68
CA GLU A 345 11.09 -54.62 -15.07
C GLU A 345 11.18 -53.26 -14.35
N ARG A 346 11.48 -53.28 -13.05
CA ARG A 346 11.67 -52.05 -12.25
C ARG A 346 12.89 -51.26 -12.70
N ALA A 347 14.02 -51.91 -12.95
CA ALA A 347 15.25 -51.29 -13.43
C ALA A 347 15.05 -50.63 -14.79
N TRP A 348 14.32 -51.29 -15.71
CA TRP A 348 13.96 -50.69 -16.99
C TRP A 348 13.13 -49.42 -16.81
N ALA A 349 12.15 -49.47 -15.91
CA ALA A 349 11.30 -48.33 -15.65
C ALA A 349 12.04 -47.16 -14.96
N LEU A 350 12.95 -47.47 -14.04
CA LEU A 350 13.86 -46.49 -13.41
C LEU A 350 14.76 -45.85 -14.46
N GLU A 351 15.42 -46.65 -15.30
CA GLU A 351 16.31 -46.17 -16.37
C GLU A 351 15.60 -45.23 -17.33
N SER A 352 14.39 -45.61 -17.79
CA SER A 352 13.59 -44.81 -18.72
C SER A 352 13.26 -43.42 -18.19
N GLN A 353 12.96 -43.29 -16.89
CA GLN A 353 12.65 -42.00 -16.27
C GLN A 353 13.92 -41.20 -15.97
N LEU A 354 14.95 -41.83 -15.43
CA LEU A 354 16.20 -41.17 -15.06
C LEU A 354 17.04 -40.74 -16.27
N ARG A 355 16.81 -41.31 -17.45
CA ARG A 355 17.44 -40.86 -18.70
C ARG A 355 17.22 -39.37 -18.97
N LYS A 356 16.11 -38.79 -18.51
CA LYS A 356 15.83 -37.34 -18.64
C LYS A 356 16.76 -36.46 -17.82
N LEU A 357 17.44 -37.05 -16.84
CA LEU A 357 18.42 -36.40 -15.96
C LEU A 357 19.86 -36.82 -16.27
N GLU A 358 20.11 -37.55 -17.36
CA GLU A 358 21.42 -38.13 -17.67
C GLU A 358 22.52 -37.08 -17.84
N THR A 359 22.17 -35.86 -18.26
CA THR A 359 23.13 -34.77 -18.38
C THR A 359 23.38 -34.03 -17.07
N LEU A 360 22.63 -34.27 -16.00
CA LEU A 360 22.77 -33.54 -14.74
C LEU A 360 24.21 -33.54 -14.23
N GLY A 361 24.74 -32.34 -13.95
CA GLY A 361 26.06 -32.17 -13.34
C GLY A 361 27.24 -32.63 -14.21
N SER A 362 27.01 -33.02 -15.46
CA SER A 362 28.07 -33.48 -16.37
C SER A 362 29.10 -32.39 -16.73
N GLU A 363 28.70 -31.13 -16.63
CA GLU A 363 29.53 -29.93 -16.81
C GLU A 363 29.49 -29.05 -15.56
N ALA A 364 29.45 -29.65 -14.36
CA ALA A 364 29.40 -28.89 -13.11
C ALA A 364 30.56 -27.89 -13.00
N VAL A 365 30.22 -26.61 -12.76
CA VAL A 365 31.18 -25.51 -12.61
C VAL A 365 31.18 -25.05 -11.17
N ARG A 366 32.36 -24.71 -10.62
CA ARG A 366 32.42 -24.01 -9.34
C ARG A 366 31.88 -22.59 -9.49
N LEU A 367 30.70 -22.36 -8.92
CA LEU A 367 30.05 -21.05 -8.95
C LEU A 367 30.46 -20.22 -7.72
N PRO A 368 30.57 -18.88 -7.86
CA PRO A 368 30.83 -18.01 -6.73
C PRO A 368 29.67 -18.07 -5.72
N PRO A 369 29.91 -17.70 -4.44
CA PRO A 369 28.83 -17.57 -3.48
C PRO A 369 27.87 -16.46 -3.95
N ALA A 370 26.58 -16.78 -3.99
CA ALA A 370 25.52 -15.84 -4.34
C ALA A 370 24.45 -15.78 -3.26
N ARG A 371 23.94 -14.57 -3.04
CA ARG A 371 22.85 -14.32 -2.09
C ARG A 371 21.48 -14.61 -2.68
N LEU A 372 21.32 -14.40 -3.98
CA LEU A 372 20.15 -14.80 -4.75
C LEU A 372 20.49 -16.00 -5.65
N ARG A 373 19.72 -17.09 -5.51
CA ARG A 373 19.76 -18.26 -6.38
C ARG A 373 18.37 -18.47 -6.97
N VAL A 374 18.27 -18.64 -8.29
CA VAL A 374 17.00 -18.87 -8.99
C VAL A 374 17.13 -20.11 -9.86
N VAL A 375 16.29 -21.10 -9.61
CA VAL A 375 16.15 -22.28 -10.45
C VAL A 375 14.78 -22.21 -11.13
N SER A 376 14.77 -22.11 -12.45
CA SER A 376 13.54 -21.97 -13.23
C SER A 376 13.34 -23.13 -14.19
N MET A 377 12.07 -23.43 -14.44
CA MET A 377 11.63 -24.39 -15.44
C MET A 377 11.27 -23.66 -16.75
N ASP A 378 11.96 -23.99 -17.85
CA ASP A 378 11.61 -23.48 -19.16
C ASP A 378 10.25 -24.04 -19.61
N ARG A 379 9.37 -23.15 -20.05
CA ARG A 379 8.07 -23.50 -20.63
C ARG A 379 8.20 -24.42 -21.86
N GLN A 380 9.33 -24.37 -22.57
CA GLN A 380 9.55 -25.18 -23.78
C GLN A 380 9.81 -26.67 -23.50
N ALA A 381 10.22 -27.02 -22.28
CA ALA A 381 10.60 -28.40 -21.93
C ALA A 381 9.40 -29.34 -21.68
N GLY A 382 8.18 -28.79 -21.66
CA GLY A 382 6.94 -29.52 -21.48
C GLY A 382 6.62 -29.86 -20.02
N VAL A 383 5.33 -29.94 -19.71
CA VAL A 383 4.79 -30.06 -18.34
C VAL A 383 5.37 -31.26 -17.58
N PHE A 384 5.48 -32.41 -18.25
CA PHE A 384 5.98 -33.63 -17.63
C PHE A 384 7.47 -33.50 -17.25
N GLY A 385 8.30 -32.98 -18.15
CA GLY A 385 9.74 -32.78 -17.90
C GLY A 385 9.97 -31.82 -16.73
N ASN A 386 9.23 -30.72 -16.72
CA ASN A 386 9.29 -29.73 -15.63
C ASN A 386 8.87 -30.31 -14.27
N ARG A 387 7.92 -31.25 -14.25
CA ARG A 387 7.52 -31.91 -13.00
C ARG A 387 8.60 -32.82 -12.44
N VAL A 388 9.28 -33.57 -13.30
CA VAL A 388 10.43 -34.42 -12.94
C VAL A 388 11.58 -33.56 -12.41
N LEU A 389 11.94 -32.50 -13.14
CA LEU A 389 13.01 -31.57 -12.77
C LEU A 389 12.71 -30.81 -11.48
N GLY A 390 11.49 -30.28 -11.33
CA GLY A 390 11.05 -29.61 -10.11
C GLY A 390 11.06 -30.54 -8.89
N THR A 391 10.63 -31.80 -9.07
CA THR A 391 10.70 -32.80 -7.99
C THR A 391 12.14 -33.13 -7.61
N TYR A 392 13.03 -33.28 -8.60
CA TYR A 392 14.46 -33.50 -8.35
C TYR A 392 15.05 -32.37 -7.50
N VAL A 393 14.87 -31.12 -7.94
CA VAL A 393 15.42 -29.94 -7.26
C VAL A 393 14.84 -29.80 -5.85
N ALA A 394 13.52 -29.93 -5.68
CA ALA A 394 12.88 -29.83 -4.38
C ALA A 394 13.37 -30.92 -3.40
N THR A 395 13.52 -32.16 -3.87
CA THR A 395 13.95 -33.29 -3.02
C THR A 395 15.45 -33.17 -2.68
N ALA A 396 16.29 -32.76 -3.63
CA ALA A 396 17.70 -32.50 -3.40
C ALA A 396 17.91 -31.35 -2.39
N LEU A 397 17.17 -30.24 -2.55
CA LEU A 397 17.18 -29.13 -1.59
C LEU A 397 16.74 -29.58 -0.20
N THR A 398 15.72 -30.42 -0.10
CA THR A 398 15.25 -30.97 1.18
C THR A 398 16.36 -31.71 1.92
N HIS A 399 17.15 -32.54 1.23
CA HIS A 399 18.28 -33.25 1.83
C HIS A 399 19.41 -32.30 2.24
N ILE A 400 19.71 -31.28 1.43
CA ILE A 400 20.70 -30.25 1.78
C ILE A 400 20.29 -29.50 3.04
N LEU A 401 19.02 -29.11 3.17
CA LEU A 401 18.49 -28.41 4.34
C LEU A 401 18.56 -29.27 5.61
N ARG A 402 18.23 -30.57 5.51
CA ARG A 402 18.31 -31.50 6.66
C ARG A 402 19.74 -31.71 7.17
N GLN A 403 20.74 -31.51 6.32
CA GLN A 403 22.15 -31.60 6.67
C GLN A 403 22.74 -30.25 7.13
N SER A 404 22.02 -29.16 6.89
CA SER A 404 22.47 -27.82 7.25
C SER A 404 22.18 -27.54 8.73
N PRO A 405 23.08 -26.83 9.44
CA PRO A 405 22.80 -26.40 10.81
C PRO A 405 21.62 -25.43 10.81
N ALA A 406 20.82 -25.46 11.89
CA ALA A 406 19.72 -24.54 12.06
C ALA A 406 20.23 -23.09 12.10
N SER A 407 19.58 -22.20 11.35
CA SER A 407 19.92 -20.78 11.36
C SER A 407 19.64 -20.16 12.73
N GLU A 408 20.57 -19.36 13.25
CA GLU A 408 20.35 -18.59 14.49
C GLU A 408 19.26 -17.52 14.31
N ARG A 409 19.15 -16.98 13.09
CA ARG A 409 18.17 -15.95 12.72
C ARG A 409 17.07 -16.56 11.84
N PRO A 410 15.79 -16.50 12.26
CA PRO A 410 14.65 -16.83 11.41
C PRO A 410 14.74 -16.10 10.07
N TRP A 411 14.23 -16.73 9.01
CA TRP A 411 14.14 -16.13 7.67
C TRP A 411 15.47 -15.69 7.05
N TYR A 412 16.62 -15.90 7.71
CA TYR A 412 17.93 -15.49 7.18
C TYR A 412 18.22 -16.20 5.85
N HIS A 413 17.94 -17.49 5.79
CA HIS A 413 17.74 -18.21 4.55
C HIS A 413 16.24 -18.27 4.28
N THR A 414 15.83 -17.82 3.09
CA THR A 414 14.44 -17.90 2.63
C THR A 414 14.38 -18.74 1.36
N ILE A 415 13.42 -19.66 1.30
CA ILE A 415 13.10 -20.44 0.10
C ILE A 415 11.72 -20.02 -0.38
N ILE A 416 11.62 -19.68 -1.66
CA ILE A 416 10.36 -19.39 -2.33
C ILE A 416 10.12 -20.48 -3.37
N VAL A 417 9.03 -21.22 -3.24
CA VAL A 417 8.59 -22.19 -4.25
C VAL A 417 7.35 -21.65 -4.93
N ALA A 418 7.48 -21.29 -6.21
CA ALA A 418 6.36 -20.77 -6.98
C ALA A 418 5.74 -21.83 -7.88
N GLY A 419 4.42 -21.97 -7.82
CA GLY A 419 3.72 -23.09 -8.45
C GLY A 419 3.92 -24.40 -7.69
N ALA A 420 3.89 -24.34 -6.36
CA ALA A 420 4.06 -25.49 -5.47
C ALA A 420 3.01 -26.59 -5.71
N ASP A 421 1.86 -26.25 -6.29
CA ASP A 421 0.81 -27.21 -6.71
C ASP A 421 1.28 -28.21 -7.78
N LYS A 422 2.41 -27.95 -8.46
CA LYS A 422 3.02 -28.90 -9.40
C LYS A 422 3.76 -30.04 -8.71
N LEU A 423 4.18 -29.86 -7.46
CA LEU A 423 4.87 -30.88 -6.66
C LEU A 423 3.86 -31.84 -6.01
N ARG A 424 4.30 -33.07 -5.70
CA ARG A 424 3.50 -34.02 -4.94
C ARG A 424 3.44 -33.59 -3.47
N GLY A 425 2.34 -33.94 -2.79
CA GLY A 425 2.11 -33.54 -1.40
C GLY A 425 3.17 -34.05 -0.42
N ASP A 426 3.67 -35.26 -0.61
CA ASP A 426 4.74 -35.86 0.21
C ASP A 426 6.09 -35.16 0.03
N VAL A 427 6.39 -34.68 -1.18
CA VAL A 427 7.61 -33.88 -1.45
C VAL A 427 7.50 -32.51 -0.76
N LEU A 428 6.33 -31.87 -0.82
CA LEU A 428 6.08 -30.62 -0.11
C LEU A 428 6.19 -30.79 1.40
N ASP A 429 5.62 -31.85 1.97
CA ASP A 429 5.67 -32.13 3.41
C ASP A 429 7.12 -32.27 3.90
N ARG A 430 7.93 -33.07 3.18
CA ARG A 430 9.33 -33.24 3.54
C ARG A 430 10.14 -31.93 3.45
N LEU A 431 9.83 -31.08 2.48
CA LEU A 431 10.46 -29.76 2.32
C LEU A 431 10.04 -28.82 3.46
N MET A 432 8.76 -28.80 3.83
CA MET A 432 8.24 -28.02 4.97
C MET A 432 8.95 -28.45 6.27
N ASP A 433 9.00 -29.74 6.56
CA ASP A 433 9.68 -30.28 7.75
C ASP A 433 11.17 -29.90 7.78
N ALA A 434 11.85 -29.93 6.62
CA ALA A 434 13.26 -29.58 6.52
C ALA A 434 13.49 -28.07 6.73
N CYS A 435 12.60 -27.21 6.23
CA CYS A 435 12.64 -25.77 6.47
C CYS A 435 12.42 -25.45 7.95
N GLU A 436 11.41 -26.07 8.59
CA GLU A 436 11.14 -25.92 10.02
C GLU A 436 12.37 -26.33 10.87
N THR A 437 12.93 -27.52 10.60
CA THR A 437 14.10 -28.04 11.32
C THR A 437 15.34 -27.15 11.14
N SER A 438 15.55 -26.59 9.94
CA SER A 438 16.69 -25.72 9.63
C SER A 438 16.45 -24.25 9.99
N ARG A 439 15.24 -23.88 10.45
CA ARG A 439 14.79 -22.49 10.63
C ARG A 439 14.93 -21.65 9.35
N THR A 440 14.82 -22.30 8.20
CA THR A 440 14.77 -21.65 6.89
C THR A 440 13.35 -21.20 6.65
N GLY A 441 13.15 -19.92 6.35
CA GLY A 441 11.84 -19.39 6.06
C GLY A 441 11.31 -19.91 4.72
N LEU A 442 10.02 -20.28 4.66
CA LEU A 442 9.43 -20.90 3.48
C LEU A 442 8.23 -20.11 2.96
N VAL A 443 8.24 -19.75 1.68
CA VAL A 443 7.09 -19.17 0.98
C VAL A 443 6.64 -20.12 -0.13
N LEU A 444 5.41 -20.60 -0.05
CA LEU A 444 4.81 -21.47 -1.06
C LEU A 444 3.72 -20.70 -1.79
N THR A 445 3.78 -20.64 -3.12
CA THR A 445 2.67 -20.07 -3.92
C THR A 445 1.98 -21.16 -4.73
N TYR A 446 0.65 -21.19 -4.66
CA TYR A 446 -0.20 -22.19 -5.29
C TYR A 446 -1.13 -21.53 -6.29
N ARG A 447 -1.15 -22.01 -7.54
CA ARG A 447 -2.07 -21.46 -8.54
C ARG A 447 -3.52 -21.85 -8.26
N SER A 448 -3.73 -23.03 -7.68
CA SER A 448 -5.05 -23.56 -7.33
C SER A 448 -5.01 -24.30 -5.99
N LEU A 449 -6.17 -24.36 -5.32
CA LEU A 449 -6.33 -25.04 -4.04
C LEU A 449 -6.73 -26.51 -4.24
N THR A 450 -5.78 -27.33 -4.69
CA THR A 450 -5.99 -28.79 -4.80
C THR A 450 -6.36 -29.41 -3.44
N PRO A 451 -7.01 -30.59 -3.37
CA PRO A 451 -7.35 -31.24 -2.10
C PRO A 451 -6.16 -31.33 -1.13
N THR A 452 -5.00 -31.72 -1.66
CA THR A 452 -3.73 -31.79 -0.95
C THR A 452 -3.31 -30.43 -0.36
N VAL A 453 -3.43 -29.33 -1.11
CA VAL A 453 -3.12 -27.99 -0.61
C VAL A 453 -4.14 -27.54 0.45
N ARG A 454 -5.43 -27.82 0.25
CA ARG A 454 -6.50 -27.47 1.20
C ARG A 454 -6.31 -28.13 2.56
N GLU A 455 -5.85 -29.38 2.59
CA GLU A 455 -5.54 -30.07 3.83
C GLU A 455 -4.39 -29.42 4.61
N ARG A 456 -3.49 -28.70 3.95
CA ARG A 456 -2.27 -28.12 4.55
C ARG A 456 -2.43 -26.65 4.93
N LEU A 457 -3.31 -25.94 4.23
CA LEU A 457 -3.47 -24.49 4.35
C LEU A 457 -3.73 -24.06 5.80
N GLY A 458 -2.81 -23.27 6.35
CA GLY A 458 -2.90 -22.75 7.72
C GLY A 458 -2.64 -23.77 8.83
N ARG A 459 -2.05 -24.94 8.53
CA ARG A 459 -1.50 -25.86 9.54
C ARG A 459 -0.10 -25.45 9.96
N GLY A 460 0.22 -25.64 11.25
CA GLY A 460 1.53 -25.32 11.81
C GLY A 460 1.75 -23.81 12.02
N HIS A 461 3.01 -23.40 12.06
CA HIS A 461 3.43 -22.00 12.25
C HIS A 461 3.36 -21.20 10.93
N ALA A 462 2.20 -21.25 10.28
CA ALA A 462 2.02 -20.71 8.94
C ALA A 462 1.02 -19.54 8.88
N ALA A 463 1.42 -18.47 8.19
CA ALA A 463 0.49 -17.46 7.70
C ALA A 463 -0.07 -17.90 6.35
N VAL A 464 -1.33 -17.58 6.09
CA VAL A 464 -2.01 -17.85 4.81
C VAL A 464 -2.28 -16.52 4.13
N ALA A 465 -2.02 -16.45 2.84
CA ALA A 465 -2.24 -15.30 2.01
C ALA A 465 -3.13 -15.67 0.82
N PHE A 466 -4.16 -14.90 0.53
CA PHE A 466 -5.01 -15.08 -0.66
C PHE A 466 -4.81 -13.92 -1.61
N MET A 467 -4.37 -14.22 -2.82
CA MET A 467 -4.40 -13.29 -3.94
C MET A 467 -5.62 -13.56 -4.82
N ARG A 468 -5.75 -12.86 -5.95
CA ARG A 468 -6.85 -13.07 -6.89
C ARG A 468 -7.04 -14.54 -7.27
N LEU A 469 -8.23 -15.10 -7.01
CA LEU A 469 -8.51 -16.52 -7.26
C LEU A 469 -9.09 -16.73 -8.67
N GLY A 470 -8.60 -17.76 -9.36
CA GLY A 470 -8.94 -18.01 -10.77
C GLY A 470 -10.23 -18.78 -11.00
N ASN A 471 -10.80 -19.43 -9.96
CA ASN A 471 -12.02 -20.21 -10.08
C ASN A 471 -12.91 -20.05 -8.83
N ALA A 472 -14.20 -20.35 -9.01
CA ALA A 472 -15.22 -20.15 -7.98
C ALA A 472 -15.09 -21.09 -6.77
N GLU A 473 -14.59 -22.30 -6.96
CA GLU A 473 -14.44 -23.27 -5.87
C GLU A 473 -13.30 -22.87 -4.93
N ASP A 474 -12.14 -22.49 -5.48
CA ASP A 474 -11.02 -21.97 -4.69
C ASP A 474 -11.45 -20.69 -3.94
N ALA A 475 -12.24 -19.83 -4.60
CA ALA A 475 -12.77 -18.63 -3.98
C ALA A 475 -13.78 -18.89 -2.85
N ARG A 476 -14.61 -19.94 -2.98
CA ARG A 476 -15.49 -20.39 -1.91
C ARG A 476 -14.69 -20.89 -0.72
N VAL A 477 -13.71 -21.76 -0.96
CA VAL A 477 -12.83 -22.31 0.09
C VAL A 477 -12.05 -21.21 0.79
N ALA A 478 -11.51 -20.24 0.04
CA ALA A 478 -10.79 -19.11 0.60
C ALA A 478 -11.70 -18.19 1.44
N SER A 479 -12.91 -17.88 0.94
CA SER A 479 -13.88 -17.07 1.67
C SER A 479 -14.33 -17.74 2.98
N GLU A 480 -14.55 -19.06 2.97
CA GLU A 480 -14.82 -19.86 4.18
C GLU A 480 -13.63 -19.86 5.15
N HIS A 481 -12.41 -19.92 4.63
CA HIS A 481 -11.20 -19.88 5.46
C HIS A 481 -10.99 -18.50 6.09
N VAL A 482 -11.17 -17.42 5.34
CA VAL A 482 -10.99 -16.05 5.86
C VAL A 482 -12.13 -15.66 6.79
N GLY A 483 -13.38 -15.99 6.43
CA GLY A 483 -14.60 -15.56 7.09
C GLY A 483 -15.27 -14.41 6.32
N THR A 484 -16.58 -14.55 6.03
CA THR A 484 -17.35 -13.60 5.21
C THR A 484 -17.70 -12.29 5.93
N GLU A 485 -17.63 -12.27 7.26
CA GLU A 485 -17.95 -11.11 8.10
C GLU A 485 -16.88 -10.00 8.05
N HIS A 486 -15.68 -10.31 7.55
CA HIS A 486 -14.58 -9.35 7.52
C HIS A 486 -14.81 -8.27 6.46
N ARG A 487 -14.80 -7.01 6.89
CA ARG A 487 -14.81 -5.82 6.02
C ARG A 487 -13.38 -5.35 5.79
N LEU A 488 -12.97 -5.33 4.53
CA LEU A 488 -11.62 -4.93 4.13
C LEU A 488 -11.67 -3.65 3.29
N GLU A 489 -10.68 -2.79 3.46
CA GLU A 489 -10.55 -1.50 2.77
C GLU A 489 -9.54 -1.60 1.63
N LEU A 490 -9.99 -1.34 0.40
CA LEU A 490 -9.17 -1.37 -0.81
C LEU A 490 -8.95 0.04 -1.34
N ALA A 491 -7.68 0.41 -1.55
CA ALA A 491 -7.32 1.69 -2.16
C ALA A 491 -7.62 1.70 -3.67
N GLN A 492 -8.19 2.80 -4.16
CA GLN A 492 -8.41 3.01 -5.61
C GLN A 492 -7.09 3.01 -6.40
N LEU A 493 -5.99 3.40 -5.75
CA LEU A 493 -4.66 3.37 -6.33
C LEU A 493 -4.23 1.93 -6.70
N THR A 494 -4.48 0.96 -5.81
CA THR A 494 -4.20 -0.47 -6.06
C THR A 494 -4.97 -1.02 -7.25
N GLU A 495 -6.23 -0.62 -7.42
CA GLU A 495 -7.06 -1.02 -8.58
C GLU A 495 -6.49 -0.46 -9.88
N THR A 496 -6.08 0.81 -9.86
CA THR A 496 -5.51 1.51 -11.03
C THR A 496 -4.19 0.88 -11.46
N PHE A 497 -3.28 0.63 -10.50
CA PHE A 497 -2.03 -0.09 -10.75
C PHE A 497 -2.29 -1.47 -11.35
N SER A 498 -3.17 -2.25 -10.73
CA SER A 498 -3.44 -3.61 -11.18
C SER A 498 -4.00 -3.68 -12.61
N SER A 499 -4.70 -2.64 -13.07
CA SER A 499 -5.23 -2.56 -14.44
C SER A 499 -4.19 -2.18 -15.51
N SER A 500 -3.07 -1.56 -15.10
CA SER A 500 -1.98 -1.14 -16.00
C SER A 500 -0.85 -2.17 -16.09
N VAL A 501 -0.88 -3.19 -15.22
CA VAL A 501 0.15 -4.22 -15.14
C VAL A 501 -0.05 -5.29 -16.22
N HIS A 502 1.02 -5.53 -16.98
CA HIS A 502 1.11 -6.66 -17.88
C HIS A 502 1.68 -7.88 -17.16
N PRO A 503 1.30 -9.12 -17.56
CA PRO A 503 1.98 -10.31 -17.08
C PRO A 503 3.49 -10.17 -17.33
N PRO A 504 4.36 -10.65 -16.42
CA PRO A 504 5.80 -10.64 -16.63
C PRO A 504 6.09 -11.27 -17.98
N SER A 505 6.61 -10.45 -18.91
CA SER A 505 6.98 -10.88 -20.24
C SER A 505 8.49 -11.08 -20.24
N GLY A 506 8.91 -12.31 -20.49
CA GLY A 506 10.33 -12.61 -20.52
C GLY A 506 10.64 -14.08 -20.35
N PHE A 507 11.91 -14.36 -20.57
CA PHE A 507 12.57 -15.59 -20.25
C PHE A 507 13.71 -15.23 -19.31
N TYR A 508 14.13 -16.17 -18.47
CA TYR A 508 15.37 -15.99 -17.75
C TYR A 508 16.56 -16.14 -18.70
N THR A 509 17.61 -15.37 -18.43
CA THR A 509 18.93 -15.59 -19.02
C THR A 509 19.77 -16.35 -17.99
N SER A 510 20.32 -17.49 -18.40
CA SER A 510 21.26 -18.27 -17.58
C SER A 510 22.48 -17.42 -17.23
N THR A 511 22.88 -17.43 -15.95
CA THR A 511 24.12 -16.76 -15.50
C THR A 511 25.24 -17.74 -15.16
N VAL A 512 24.98 -19.03 -15.24
CA VAL A 512 25.92 -20.10 -14.84
C VAL A 512 26.86 -20.54 -15.96
N GLY A 513 26.76 -19.93 -17.14
CA GLY A 513 27.51 -20.29 -18.35
C GLY A 513 28.43 -19.23 -18.94
N GLU A 514 28.33 -17.97 -18.52
CA GLU A 514 29.11 -16.88 -19.09
C GLU A 514 30.44 -16.70 -18.36
N GLY A 515 31.53 -16.56 -19.11
CA GLY A 515 32.84 -16.20 -18.57
C GLY A 515 32.76 -14.80 -17.96
N ARG A 516 32.74 -14.72 -16.63
CA ARG A 516 32.49 -13.47 -15.89
C ARG A 516 33.58 -12.44 -16.11
N THR A 517 33.17 -11.21 -16.36
CA THR A 517 34.00 -10.00 -16.40
C THR A 517 34.03 -9.31 -15.04
N GLY A 518 34.84 -9.82 -14.11
CA GLY A 518 35.19 -9.13 -12.86
C GLY A 518 34.03 -8.86 -11.88
N PRO A 519 34.33 -8.36 -10.67
CA PRO A 519 33.30 -7.84 -9.78
C PRO A 519 32.81 -6.49 -10.31
N GLU A 520 31.50 -6.35 -10.53
CA GLU A 520 30.87 -5.03 -10.69
C GLU A 520 31.00 -4.27 -9.37
N GLU A 521 31.16 -2.95 -9.43
CA GLU A 521 31.23 -2.12 -8.23
C GLU A 521 29.97 -2.29 -7.39
N LYS A 522 30.14 -2.57 -6.09
CA LYS A 522 29.04 -2.52 -5.13
C LYS A 522 28.48 -1.11 -5.11
N GLY A 523 27.34 -0.90 -5.75
CA GLY A 523 26.52 0.27 -5.48
C GLY A 523 26.07 0.23 -4.03
N GLU A 524 26.31 1.30 -3.28
CA GLU A 524 25.57 1.55 -2.04
C GLU A 524 24.16 2.02 -2.47
N GLY A 525 23.36 1.10 -2.99
CA GLY A 525 22.05 1.40 -3.59
C GLY A 525 21.00 1.68 -2.51
N ASP A 526 20.17 2.70 -2.73
CA ASP A 526 18.94 2.90 -1.97
C ASP A 526 17.85 1.97 -2.52
N LEU A 527 17.25 1.13 -1.66
CA LEU A 527 16.17 0.21 -2.06
C LEU A 527 15.04 0.92 -2.81
N LYS A 528 14.73 2.16 -2.43
CA LYS A 528 13.66 2.92 -3.10
C LYS A 528 14.04 3.25 -4.54
N GLU A 529 15.26 3.71 -4.76
CA GLU A 529 15.82 4.02 -6.08
C GLU A 529 15.87 2.75 -6.95
N ASP A 530 16.42 1.66 -6.40
CA ASP A 530 16.51 0.38 -7.10
C ASP A 530 15.14 -0.18 -7.51
N ILE A 531 14.11 -0.04 -6.66
CA ILE A 531 12.74 -0.42 -7.01
C ILE A 531 12.21 0.44 -8.15
N THR A 532 12.38 1.77 -8.07
CA THR A 532 11.91 2.72 -9.08
C THR A 532 12.52 2.43 -10.45
N GLU A 533 13.80 2.08 -10.51
CA GLU A 533 14.49 1.85 -11.78
C GLU A 533 14.38 0.41 -12.32
N SER A 534 14.37 -0.59 -11.43
CA SER A 534 14.50 -2.00 -11.83
C SER A 534 13.18 -2.73 -12.05
N THR A 535 12.09 -2.25 -11.47
CA THR A 535 10.83 -2.97 -11.50
C THR A 535 9.86 -2.33 -12.49
N GLU A 536 9.02 -3.14 -13.15
CA GLU A 536 7.97 -2.60 -14.03
C GLU A 536 6.98 -1.72 -13.24
N TRP A 537 6.73 -2.08 -11.97
CA TRP A 537 5.86 -1.29 -11.09
C TRP A 537 6.49 0.04 -10.68
N GLY A 538 7.78 0.06 -10.35
CA GLY A 538 8.50 1.28 -9.99
C GLY A 538 8.54 2.30 -11.12
N ARG A 539 8.80 1.84 -12.35
CA ARG A 539 8.86 2.71 -13.54
C ARG A 539 7.52 3.33 -13.93
N THR A 540 6.42 2.65 -13.61
CA THR A 540 5.05 3.14 -13.91
C THR A 540 4.41 3.90 -12.74
N ALA A 541 4.97 3.80 -11.54
CA ALA A 541 4.44 4.38 -10.32
C ALA A 541 4.18 5.90 -10.35
N PRO A 542 5.11 6.75 -10.83
CA PRO A 542 4.88 8.20 -10.86
C PRO A 542 3.70 8.61 -11.74
N GLN A 543 3.57 8.01 -12.92
CA GLN A 543 2.54 8.32 -13.90
C GLN A 543 1.13 7.93 -13.41
N VAL A 544 1.03 6.83 -12.66
CA VAL A 544 -0.25 6.32 -12.14
C VAL A 544 -0.63 7.03 -10.83
N ALA A 545 0.35 7.42 -10.01
CA ALA A 545 0.11 8.18 -8.80
C ALA A 545 -0.34 9.63 -9.10
N GLU A 546 0.16 10.22 -10.19
CA GLU A 546 -0.28 11.53 -10.69
C GLU A 546 -1.72 11.46 -11.22
N GLY A 547 -2.69 11.88 -10.39
CA GLY A 547 -4.10 12.06 -10.79
C GLY A 547 -5.10 11.11 -10.15
N VAL A 548 -4.65 10.13 -9.37
CA VAL A 548 -5.55 9.26 -8.58
C VAL A 548 -5.82 9.92 -7.24
N LEU A 549 -7.10 10.24 -6.99
CA LEU A 549 -7.55 10.70 -5.68
C LEU A 549 -7.35 9.61 -4.63
N GLN A 550 -6.89 9.98 -3.44
CA GLN A 550 -6.75 9.09 -2.29
C GLN A 550 -8.14 8.68 -1.79
N ARG A 551 -8.72 7.70 -2.48
CA ARG A 551 -10.02 7.11 -2.16
C ARG A 551 -9.84 5.63 -1.92
N SER A 552 -10.74 5.09 -1.12
CA SER A 552 -10.84 3.68 -0.84
C SER A 552 -12.29 3.24 -0.93
N ARG A 553 -12.50 1.93 -1.11
CA ARG A 553 -13.80 1.29 -0.98
C ARG A 553 -13.71 0.13 -0.02
N GLU A 554 -14.76 -0.07 0.76
CA GLU A 554 -14.90 -1.27 1.58
C GLU A 554 -15.57 -2.39 0.79
N PHE A 555 -15.19 -3.63 1.07
CA PHE A 555 -15.89 -4.81 0.58
C PHE A 555 -15.87 -5.94 1.63
N LEU A 556 -16.84 -6.84 1.53
CA LEU A 556 -16.91 -8.07 2.32
C LEU A 556 -16.15 -9.19 1.61
N VAL A 557 -15.56 -10.11 2.38
CA VAL A 557 -14.80 -11.25 1.85
C VAL A 557 -15.73 -12.33 1.28
N GLU A 558 -16.34 -12.02 0.13
CA GLU A 558 -17.20 -12.93 -0.60
C GLU A 558 -16.45 -13.61 -1.76
N PRO A 559 -16.85 -14.84 -2.16
CA PRO A 559 -16.15 -15.58 -3.22
C PRO A 559 -16.03 -14.83 -4.55
N HIS A 560 -17.03 -14.02 -4.90
CA HIS A 560 -17.01 -13.25 -6.14
C HIS A 560 -16.02 -12.07 -6.06
N GLN A 561 -15.88 -11.44 -4.88
CA GLN A 561 -14.89 -10.37 -4.65
C GLN A 561 -13.47 -10.94 -4.70
N LEU A 562 -13.24 -12.13 -4.14
CA LEU A 562 -11.92 -12.78 -4.17
C LEU A 562 -11.43 -13.10 -5.59
N GLN A 563 -12.34 -13.36 -6.54
CA GLN A 563 -12.00 -13.57 -7.95
C GLN A 563 -11.70 -12.26 -8.70
N GLN A 564 -12.19 -11.14 -8.17
CA GLN A 564 -12.05 -9.80 -8.74
C GLN A 564 -11.02 -8.94 -8.01
N LEU A 565 -10.29 -9.53 -7.04
CA LEU A 565 -9.22 -8.82 -6.37
C LEU A 565 -8.22 -8.25 -7.38
N PRO A 566 -7.71 -7.03 -7.14
CA PRO A 566 -6.62 -6.49 -7.94
C PRO A 566 -5.41 -7.41 -7.94
N THR A 567 -4.63 -7.36 -9.02
CA THR A 567 -3.52 -8.26 -9.32
C THR A 567 -2.49 -8.36 -8.19
N THR A 568 -2.16 -7.25 -7.54
CA THR A 568 -1.15 -7.19 -6.45
C THR A 568 -1.78 -7.24 -5.06
N SER A 569 -3.12 -7.25 -4.95
CA SER A 569 -3.79 -7.37 -3.66
C SER A 569 -3.58 -8.74 -3.04
N VAL A 570 -3.31 -8.75 -1.74
CA VAL A 570 -3.12 -9.95 -0.94
C VAL A 570 -3.86 -9.81 0.39
N ILE A 571 -4.74 -10.76 0.68
CA ILE A 571 -5.40 -10.88 1.98
C ILE A 571 -4.53 -11.78 2.84
N VAL A 572 -3.91 -11.24 3.88
CA VAL A 572 -3.08 -11.97 4.83
C VAL A 572 -3.91 -12.37 6.03
N THR A 573 -3.85 -13.64 6.41
CA THR A 573 -4.51 -14.20 7.58
C THR A 573 -3.60 -15.13 8.35
N HIS A 574 -3.58 -15.00 9.67
CA HIS A 574 -2.90 -15.94 10.57
C HIS A 574 -3.66 -16.06 11.89
N ALA A 575 -3.41 -17.15 12.60
CA ALA A 575 -3.96 -17.35 13.93
C ALA A 575 -3.18 -16.47 14.95
N THR A 576 -3.90 -15.92 15.91
CA THR A 576 -3.35 -15.22 17.08
C THR A 576 -4.07 -15.72 18.33
N ALA A 577 -3.55 -15.38 19.52
CA ALA A 577 -4.20 -15.73 20.79
C ALA A 577 -5.62 -15.12 20.93
N GLU A 578 -5.89 -13.99 20.27
CA GLU A 578 -7.17 -13.26 20.34
C GLU A 578 -8.15 -13.65 19.21
N GLY A 579 -7.73 -14.54 18.31
CA GLY A 579 -8.51 -14.97 17.15
C GLY A 579 -7.73 -14.89 15.85
N ARG A 580 -8.45 -14.96 14.73
CA ARG A 580 -7.85 -14.86 13.39
C ARG A 580 -7.69 -13.40 13.01
N GLN A 581 -6.46 -12.98 12.75
CA GLN A 581 -6.19 -11.65 12.21
C GLN A 581 -6.28 -11.69 10.69
N VAL A 582 -7.04 -10.76 10.10
CA VAL A 582 -7.22 -10.65 8.65
C VAL A 582 -6.89 -9.22 8.22
N ARG A 583 -6.00 -9.08 7.24
CA ARG A 583 -5.57 -7.78 6.70
C ARG A 583 -5.52 -7.83 5.18
N LEU A 584 -5.94 -6.75 4.53
CA LEU A 584 -5.69 -6.54 3.11
C LEU A 584 -4.43 -5.71 2.95
N ALA A 585 -3.51 -6.22 2.14
CA ALA A 585 -2.29 -5.52 1.74
C ALA A 585 -2.19 -5.47 0.22
N ASP A 586 -1.36 -4.56 -0.27
CA ASP A 586 -0.91 -4.51 -1.65
C ASP A 586 0.57 -4.90 -1.71
N ALA A 587 0.86 -5.98 -2.43
CA ALA A 587 2.20 -6.54 -2.59
C ALA A 587 3.04 -5.82 -3.65
N ASN A 588 2.55 -4.71 -4.22
CA ASN A 588 3.30 -3.89 -5.16
C ASN A 588 4.54 -3.26 -4.47
N PRO A 589 5.77 -3.62 -4.86
CA PRO A 589 6.99 -3.10 -4.22
C PRO A 589 7.13 -1.58 -4.38
N ALA A 590 6.52 -0.97 -5.41
CA ALA A 590 6.60 0.47 -5.65
C ALA A 590 5.94 1.31 -4.54
N ILE A 591 5.04 0.75 -3.72
CA ILE A 591 4.41 1.49 -2.62
C ILE A 591 5.45 1.96 -1.60
N LEU A 592 6.56 1.23 -1.43
CA LEU A 592 7.67 1.64 -0.57
C LEU A 592 8.29 2.99 -0.99
N THR A 593 8.19 3.33 -2.26
CA THR A 593 8.73 4.58 -2.83
C THR A 593 7.84 5.79 -2.56
N PHE A 594 6.59 5.59 -2.11
CA PHE A 594 5.67 6.70 -1.84
C PHE A 594 6.03 7.48 -0.56
N PRO A 595 5.79 8.80 -0.53
CA PRO A 595 6.23 9.65 0.57
C PRO A 595 5.50 9.39 1.90
N LYS A 596 4.29 8.82 1.87
CA LYS A 596 3.45 8.55 3.06
C LYS A 596 3.38 7.07 3.41
N THR A 597 4.48 6.36 3.16
CA THR A 597 4.64 4.93 3.43
C THR A 597 5.63 4.70 4.55
N THR A 598 5.32 3.77 5.45
CA THR A 598 6.21 3.36 6.55
C THR A 598 6.41 1.85 6.58
N LEU A 599 7.50 1.40 7.21
CA LEU A 599 7.76 0.00 7.54
C LEU A 599 7.13 -0.42 8.88
N GLY A 600 6.52 0.52 9.62
CA GLY A 600 5.74 0.24 10.82
C GLY A 600 4.34 -0.29 10.51
N GLU A 601 3.78 -1.07 11.42
CA GLU A 601 2.43 -1.60 11.27
C GLU A 601 1.36 -0.61 11.75
N PHE A 602 0.19 -0.64 11.10
CA PHE A 602 -0.92 0.27 11.42
C PHE A 602 -1.37 0.22 12.88
N GLN A 603 -1.54 -0.99 13.46
CA GLN A 603 -2.05 -1.13 14.82
C GLN A 603 -1.06 -0.65 15.88
N GLU A 604 0.24 -0.84 15.63
CA GLU A 604 1.30 -0.35 16.51
C GLU A 604 1.31 1.18 16.53
N LEU A 605 1.34 1.80 15.35
CA LEU A 605 1.35 3.26 15.21
C LEU A 605 0.05 3.90 15.69
N ARG A 606 -1.11 3.27 15.44
CA ARG A 606 -2.40 3.70 15.98
C ARG A 606 -2.40 3.71 17.50
N ARG A 607 -1.82 2.68 18.14
CA ARG A 607 -1.72 2.60 19.61
C ARG A 607 -0.81 3.70 20.17
N VAL A 608 0.30 3.99 19.50
CA VAL A 608 1.22 5.09 19.88
C VAL A 608 0.54 6.45 19.73
N ALA A 609 -0.18 6.67 18.63
CA ALA A 609 -0.93 7.90 18.41
C ALA A 609 -2.00 8.12 19.50
N LEU A 610 -2.79 7.08 19.81
CA LEU A 610 -3.82 7.14 20.87
C LEU A 610 -3.24 7.42 22.26
N ARG A 611 -2.05 6.89 22.58
CA ARG A 611 -1.36 7.20 23.85
C ARG A 611 -0.82 8.62 23.92
N SER A 612 -0.46 9.20 22.78
CA SER A 612 0.05 10.57 22.71
C SER A 612 -1.06 11.62 22.84
N GLU A 613 -2.31 11.23 22.63
CA GLU A 613 -3.51 12.06 22.84
C GLU A 613 -4.02 12.01 24.30
N GLU A 614 -3.57 11.07 25.13
CA GLU A 614 -3.84 11.09 26.57
C GLU A 614 -2.99 12.19 27.22
N PRO A 615 -3.58 13.21 27.86
CA PRO A 615 -2.80 14.18 28.60
C PRO A 615 -2.09 13.45 29.74
N GLU A 616 -0.76 13.47 29.76
CA GLU A 616 -0.02 13.11 30.97
C GLU A 616 -0.62 13.91 32.13
N PRO A 617 -0.88 13.28 33.29
CA PRO A 617 -1.30 14.02 34.46
C PRO A 617 -0.19 15.02 34.78
N LEU A 618 -0.47 16.30 34.50
CA LEU A 618 0.36 17.42 34.91
C LEU A 618 0.59 17.27 36.42
N GLU A 619 1.78 16.80 36.80
CA GLU A 619 2.31 17.11 38.13
C GLU A 619 2.41 18.64 38.15
N LEU A 620 1.43 19.27 38.79
CA LEU A 620 1.40 20.70 39.01
C LEU A 620 2.58 21.04 39.92
N ASP A 621 3.71 21.38 39.31
CA ASP A 621 4.78 22.10 39.98
C ASP A 621 4.22 23.49 40.32
N GLU A 622 3.79 23.69 41.57
CA GLU A 622 3.13 24.92 42.06
C GLU A 622 4.01 26.17 41.92
N ASP A 623 5.31 26.01 41.57
CA ASP A 623 6.28 27.09 41.41
C ASP A 623 6.68 27.41 39.95
N ALA A 624 6.03 26.80 38.94
CA ALA A 624 6.33 27.11 37.53
C ALA A 624 5.69 28.45 37.09
N PRO A 625 6.46 29.42 36.53
CA PRO A 625 5.89 30.66 36.03
C PRO A 625 4.92 30.40 34.86
N PRO A 626 3.83 31.19 34.74
CA PRO A 626 2.79 30.94 33.74
C PRO A 626 3.38 30.91 32.33
N PRO A 627 2.89 30.02 31.44
CA PRO A 627 3.43 29.88 30.09
C PRO A 627 3.35 31.21 29.37
N ASN A 628 4.49 31.61 28.82
CA ASN A 628 4.70 32.87 28.13
C ASN A 628 3.75 32.93 26.93
N LEU A 629 2.63 33.64 27.08
CA LEU A 629 1.76 34.01 25.96
C LEU A 629 2.65 34.81 25.01
N GLY A 630 2.90 34.25 23.82
CA GLY A 630 3.73 34.86 22.80
C GLY A 630 3.35 36.33 22.52
N PRO A 631 4.22 37.08 21.84
CA PRO A 631 4.03 38.52 21.68
C PRO A 631 2.65 38.82 21.07
N PRO A 632 1.95 39.85 21.56
CA PRO A 632 0.61 40.19 21.09
C PRO A 632 0.60 40.43 19.58
N PRO A 633 -0.47 40.05 18.87
CA PRO A 633 -0.53 40.22 17.43
C PRO A 633 -0.30 41.69 17.04
N PRO A 634 0.42 41.95 15.94
CA PRO A 634 0.71 43.30 15.51
C PRO A 634 -0.61 44.05 15.25
N ARG A 635 -0.73 45.24 15.86
CA ARG A 635 -1.91 46.11 15.71
C ARG A 635 -2.09 46.41 14.21
N LEU A 636 -3.26 46.10 13.66
CA LEU A 636 -3.67 46.57 12.34
C LEU A 636 -3.69 48.11 12.33
N ASP A 637 -2.69 48.71 11.69
CA ASP A 637 -2.65 50.15 11.44
C ASP A 637 -3.46 50.46 10.17
N TRP A 638 -4.73 50.84 10.36
CA TRP A 638 -5.69 51.18 9.30
C TRP A 638 -5.31 52.43 8.49
N ARG A 639 -4.20 53.12 8.82
CA ARG A 639 -3.71 54.30 8.11
C ARG A 639 -2.81 53.99 6.92
N LYS A 640 -2.48 52.72 6.68
CA LYS A 640 -1.90 52.30 5.41
C LYS A 640 -2.99 51.68 4.53
N ARG A 641 -3.52 52.49 3.61
CA ARG A 641 -4.14 51.99 2.37
C ARG A 641 -3.11 52.07 1.23
N PRO A 642 -3.24 51.18 0.22
CA PRO A 642 -2.20 50.80 -0.74
C PRO A 642 -1.63 51.94 -1.57
#